data_AF-K8EL76-F1
#
_entry.id   AF-K8EL76-F1
#
_cell.length_a   1.000
_cell.length_b   1.000
_cell.length_c   1.000
_cell.angle_alpha   90.00
_cell.angle_beta   90.00
_cell.angle_gamma   90.00
#
_symmetry.space_group_name_H-M   'P 1'
#
loop_
_entity.id
_entity.type
_entity.pdbx_description
1 polymer ?
#
loop_
_entity_poly.entity_id
_entity_poly.type
_entity_poly.pdbx_seq_one_letter_code
_entity_poly.pdbx_strand_id
1 'polypeptide(L)'
;MNKTYRNKKGIIIGLMVALLSVTVFQINSMDIGVFFQKGGVQADESMSLQVVESTILKDTPIQINLKGLPTTKLEENTEVLETVITMALPEGLVFNQDETEWLNAENPYITVNFNQDAQQIEITILNSENEAEKIDSVPLSLSGSVAGSYEIKAQSTYQGQDFGSNTLMLEVQVANLEEETKAELESPEELNSEEALSTDQPVSDSSIEQSAMPENRGVARAVGEIDVNSWDSFANAMKDTSISKINLTASFANTRTAGEGDPNNLATTQITRDIEINGNGFRIDFQGTSIWLGETGTARPTFHMHDIVLAQRYAGGYSEDIVGSRLVGGYTGKWNYRFGNVTTEASVQRLARATYAQVTIYGNMDLNTRAENFYTGSFIMEPGTNYKGNVNYYDFSVVWYNLAARAGDTGQSREFTVGADSKVRMSQTQTSGVSYPAVYQYYQAMTIGENAVFNVAMPGNAVRFDAPNSSFTAKKGSIVNLTSKRDSGAVVSYNTTNSTFKTEPGAYFYTIGKSNTALINISSGSNNSLDIQQPAQYDIRNLATSASSYAVGINYATNKMSITDSDIDLWKMGVDVAGPSSLTYAKVGSLTASGAPNSQVVASTDADLKANFKTNLFRRIAGMNQLPEVEFTEVTDADLTVKARVKIGMVPDNNGADETGHVNYVPVYASAGQATVTITDPANGLSYANLPTDANGYVRYTVPDFYQAGTKLTATAIRGPYESEELAETTVIDKTPPTPAEVTSRISPFTTVFTGINGEPGATLYYTLNGTTVPGSTVVKEDGTWEIPAPETKLVLGNVLQFILTDTGGNANPLVDTVFHDATFKAATKVTVADGELAFLSAPTKLSFGEELKVSAKEQTYPLENLEGQLKVQDTRAVKGSWTLTAKVDKVLTSGTGHTLPNAIRHSLGGNTTVLSDVSTKIYQHTNTDEAPFSVSDTWTPEGDGLSLTVPAGAARSESYEGTILWTLQNTPDGE
;
A
#
# COMPACT_ATOMS: atom_id res chain seq x y z
N MET A 1 68.76 -3.72 2.27
CA MET A 1 67.73 -4.74 1.99
C MET A 1 67.13 -4.45 0.62
N ASN A 2 67.09 -5.49 -0.23
CA ASN A 2 66.90 -5.50 -1.69
C ASN A 2 65.59 -4.83 -2.16
N LYS A 3 65.59 -3.92 -3.16
CA LYS A 3 65.62 -4.13 -4.63
C LYS A 3 64.65 -5.21 -5.14
N THR A 4 63.63 -4.81 -5.90
CA THR A 4 63.45 -5.14 -7.34
C THR A 4 62.42 -4.20 -7.99
N TYR A 5 62.62 -3.95 -9.28
CA TYR A 5 62.11 -2.88 -10.16
C TYR A 5 61.42 -3.52 -11.39
N ARG A 6 60.62 -2.71 -12.12
CA ARG A 6 60.22 -2.82 -13.56
C ARG A 6 59.06 -3.79 -13.91
N ASN A 7 58.12 -3.45 -14.81
CA ASN A 7 58.28 -2.71 -16.07
C ASN A 7 57.01 -1.99 -16.59
N LYS A 8 57.27 -0.94 -17.37
CA LYS A 8 56.34 -0.08 -18.15
C LYS A 8 55.79 -0.76 -19.41
N LYS A 9 54.61 -0.31 -19.87
CA LYS A 9 54.37 0.13 -21.26
C LYS A 9 53.43 1.34 -21.22
N GLY A 10 53.81 2.42 -21.89
CA GLY A 10 53.01 3.65 -22.02
C GLY A 10 52.33 3.76 -23.38
N ILE A 11 51.54 4.82 -23.56
CA ILE A 11 51.61 5.79 -24.66
C ILE A 11 50.66 6.97 -24.32
N ILE A 12 51.12 8.16 -24.69
CA ILE A 12 50.61 9.51 -24.48
C ILE A 12 49.60 9.87 -25.60
N ILE A 13 48.62 10.73 -25.32
CA ILE A 13 48.29 11.99 -26.06
C ILE A 13 47.05 12.61 -25.39
N GLY A 14 47.16 13.89 -25.01
CA GLY A 14 46.01 14.72 -24.64
C GLY A 14 45.66 15.70 -25.76
N LEU A 15 44.48 16.33 -25.69
CA LEU A 15 44.27 17.76 -25.97
C LEU A 15 42.84 18.20 -25.58
N MET A 16 42.76 19.47 -25.17
CA MET A 16 41.57 20.29 -24.88
C MET A 16 40.44 20.21 -25.92
N VAL A 17 39.18 20.39 -25.48
CA VAL A 17 38.18 21.24 -26.15
C VAL A 17 37.21 21.82 -25.09
N ALA A 18 37.02 23.14 -25.12
CA ALA A 18 35.96 23.89 -24.45
C ALA A 18 34.66 23.83 -25.27
N LEU A 19 33.46 24.01 -24.68
CA LEU A 19 32.40 24.85 -25.26
C LEU A 19 31.13 24.94 -24.38
N LEU A 20 30.70 26.19 -24.21
CA LEU A 20 29.34 26.75 -24.17
C LEU A 20 28.29 26.30 -23.14
N SER A 21 28.00 27.27 -22.27
CA SER A 21 26.71 27.57 -21.63
C SER A 21 25.59 27.82 -22.66
N VAL A 22 24.44 27.16 -22.45
CA VAL A 22 23.14 27.55 -23.05
C VAL A 22 22.07 27.53 -21.96
N THR A 23 21.51 28.70 -21.72
CA THR A 23 20.35 29.00 -20.90
C THR A 23 19.09 28.43 -21.57
N VAL A 24 18.26 27.69 -20.85
CA VAL A 24 16.90 27.33 -21.30
C VAL A 24 15.90 28.01 -20.38
N PHE A 25 15.10 28.89 -20.97
CA PHE A 25 13.94 29.54 -20.39
C PHE A 25 12.87 28.50 -20.04
N GLN A 26 12.43 28.44 -18.77
CA GLN A 26 11.13 27.89 -18.41
C GLN A 26 10.08 28.99 -18.59
N ILE A 27 9.08 28.69 -19.42
CA ILE A 27 7.88 29.51 -19.62
C ILE A 27 6.82 28.97 -18.67
N ASN A 28 6.39 29.81 -17.73
CA ASN A 28 5.26 29.57 -16.84
C ASN A 28 3.96 29.50 -17.66
N SER A 29 3.18 28.43 -17.50
CA SER A 29 1.76 28.40 -17.88
C SER A 29 0.92 28.90 -16.71
N MET A 30 0.35 30.10 -16.85
CA MET A 30 -0.72 30.62 -16.00
C MET A 30 -2.02 29.88 -16.34
N ASP A 31 -2.63 29.20 -15.37
CA ASP A 31 -4.01 28.75 -15.48
C ASP A 31 -4.97 29.88 -15.08
N ILE A 32 -5.80 30.27 -16.04
CA ILE A 32 -6.90 31.23 -15.88
C ILE A 32 -8.15 30.41 -15.55
N GLY A 33 -8.56 30.46 -14.28
CA GLY A 33 -9.82 29.90 -13.82
C GLY A 33 -11.01 30.73 -14.31
N VAL A 34 -11.99 30.06 -14.93
CA VAL A 34 -13.34 30.61 -15.16
C VAL A 34 -14.33 29.75 -14.37
N PHE A 35 -15.00 30.41 -13.43
CA PHE A 35 -16.04 29.87 -12.55
C PHE A 35 -17.28 29.39 -13.31
N PHE A 36 -17.79 28.20 -12.95
CA PHE A 36 -19.23 27.94 -12.91
C PHE A 36 -19.60 27.14 -11.65
N GLN A 37 -20.42 27.77 -10.81
CA GLN A 37 -21.07 27.19 -9.64
C GLN A 37 -22.41 26.56 -10.08
N LYS A 38 -22.62 25.26 -9.84
CA LYS A 38 -23.91 24.73 -9.37
C LYS A 38 -23.83 23.24 -8.99
N GLY A 39 -23.97 22.99 -7.69
CA GLY A 39 -24.77 21.88 -7.13
C GLY A 39 -24.10 20.51 -6.99
N GLY A 40 -23.70 20.20 -5.74
CA GLY A 40 -23.55 18.83 -5.22
C GLY A 40 -22.38 18.04 -5.80
N VAL A 41 -21.16 18.31 -5.31
CA VAL A 41 -20.01 17.44 -5.57
C VAL A 41 -20.20 16.20 -4.69
N GLN A 42 -20.45 15.06 -5.32
CA GLN A 42 -20.25 13.76 -4.71
C GLN A 42 -18.73 13.64 -4.53
N ALA A 43 -18.26 13.51 -3.28
CA ALA A 43 -16.84 13.42 -2.98
C ALA A 43 -16.20 12.28 -3.79
N ASP A 44 -15.02 12.52 -4.35
CA ASP A 44 -14.24 11.47 -5.02
C ASP A 44 -13.93 10.37 -3.98
N GLU A 45 -14.23 9.10 -4.28
CA GLU A 45 -14.00 7.95 -3.39
C GLU A 45 -12.53 7.51 -3.43
N SER A 46 -11.61 8.46 -3.33
CA SER A 46 -10.17 8.18 -3.37
C SER A 46 -9.66 7.58 -2.06
N MET A 47 -10.38 7.80 -0.94
CA MET A 47 -10.06 7.21 0.36
C MET A 47 -10.74 5.85 0.53
N SER A 48 -10.16 4.96 1.34
CA SER A 48 -10.81 3.69 1.70
C SER A 48 -10.64 3.31 3.16
N LEU A 49 -11.73 2.85 3.78
CA LEU A 49 -11.78 2.23 5.09
C LEU A 49 -11.78 0.71 4.92
N GLN A 50 -10.76 0.06 5.49
CA GLN A 50 -10.54 -1.38 5.41
C GLN A 50 -10.50 -1.99 6.81
N VAL A 51 -11.13 -3.15 6.98
CA VAL A 51 -11.15 -3.90 8.24
C VAL A 51 -11.00 -5.39 7.91
N VAL A 52 -10.36 -6.16 8.80
CA VAL A 52 -10.16 -7.61 8.61
C VAL A 52 -11.49 -8.36 8.76
N GLU A 53 -12.29 -8.00 9.77
CA GLU A 53 -13.64 -8.53 9.98
C GLU A 53 -14.60 -7.38 10.29
N SER A 54 -15.77 -7.35 9.66
CA SER A 54 -16.77 -6.30 9.91
C SER A 54 -17.72 -6.64 11.07
N THR A 55 -17.62 -7.84 11.66
CA THR A 55 -18.41 -8.27 12.82
C THR A 55 -17.52 -8.34 14.05
N ILE A 56 -17.92 -7.69 15.15
CA ILE A 56 -17.14 -7.62 16.38
C ILE A 56 -17.98 -7.96 17.60
N LEU A 57 -17.35 -8.55 18.60
CA LEU A 57 -17.98 -8.72 19.91
C LEU A 57 -18.01 -7.38 20.65
N LYS A 58 -19.09 -7.17 21.41
CA LYS A 58 -19.24 -6.00 22.29
C LYS A 58 -18.01 -5.86 23.20
N ASP A 59 -17.55 -4.62 23.33
CA ASP A 59 -16.39 -4.18 24.13
C ASP A 59 -15.03 -4.73 23.65
N THR A 60 -14.98 -5.42 22.50
CA THR A 60 -13.73 -5.87 21.88
C THR A 60 -13.19 -4.81 20.91
N PRO A 61 -11.92 -4.41 21.03
CA PRO A 61 -11.29 -3.50 20.09
C PRO A 61 -11.09 -4.13 18.70
N ILE A 62 -11.30 -3.34 17.66
CA ILE A 62 -11.01 -3.65 16.27
C ILE A 62 -10.15 -2.56 15.64
N GLN A 63 -9.26 -2.95 14.74
CA GLN A 63 -8.45 -2.05 13.95
C GLN A 63 -9.09 -1.80 12.57
N ILE A 64 -9.23 -0.52 12.22
CA ILE A 64 -9.72 -0.05 10.93
C ILE A 64 -8.61 0.76 10.28
N ASN A 65 -8.28 0.47 9.03
CA ASN A 65 -7.23 1.17 8.30
C ASN A 65 -7.86 2.14 7.31
N LEU A 66 -7.54 3.43 7.43
CA LEU A 66 -7.85 4.45 6.43
C LEU A 66 -6.70 4.58 5.44
N LYS A 67 -6.97 4.45 4.14
CA LYS A 67 -5.99 4.54 3.04
C LYS A 67 -6.41 5.56 1.99
N GLY A 68 -5.52 5.87 1.05
CA GLY A 68 -5.81 6.73 -0.10
C GLY A 68 -5.94 8.21 0.26
N LEU A 69 -5.10 8.68 1.19
CA LEU A 69 -5.17 10.02 1.77
C LEU A 69 -4.89 11.10 0.71
N PRO A 70 -5.64 12.22 0.69
CA PRO A 70 -5.40 13.32 -0.24
C PRO A 70 -4.09 14.03 0.09
N THR A 71 -3.09 13.92 -0.81
CA THR A 71 -1.79 14.60 -0.69
C THR A 71 -1.34 15.19 -2.04
N THR A 72 -0.53 16.26 -2.01
CA THR A 72 0.12 16.83 -3.20
C THR A 72 1.58 17.14 -2.91
N LYS A 73 2.47 17.00 -3.90
CA LYS A 73 3.84 17.53 -3.81
C LYS A 73 3.78 19.06 -3.68
N LEU A 74 4.29 19.59 -2.58
CA LEU A 74 4.53 21.02 -2.43
C LEU A 74 5.74 21.41 -3.30
N GLU A 75 5.59 22.39 -4.17
CA GLU A 75 6.75 23.03 -4.81
C GLU A 75 7.50 23.88 -3.76
N GLU A 76 8.84 23.96 -3.89
CA GLU A 76 9.73 24.71 -2.97
C GLU A 76 9.17 26.11 -2.64
N ASN A 77 9.00 26.41 -1.34
CA ASN A 77 8.53 27.68 -0.77
C ASN A 77 7.01 27.99 -0.82
N THR A 78 6.13 26.99 -0.80
CA THR A 78 4.67 27.22 -0.62
C THR A 78 4.26 27.03 0.85
N GLU A 79 3.30 27.83 1.38
CA GLU A 79 2.80 27.69 2.77
C GLU A 79 2.30 26.26 3.05
N VAL A 80 2.66 25.72 4.22
CA VAL A 80 2.21 24.41 4.69
C VAL A 80 0.70 24.44 4.92
N LEU A 81 -0.06 23.76 4.07
CA LEU A 81 -1.48 23.51 4.29
C LEU A 81 -1.63 22.20 5.08
N GLU A 82 -2.27 22.25 6.25
CA GLU A 82 -2.67 21.04 7.00
C GLU A 82 -3.90 20.41 6.33
N THR A 83 -3.87 19.10 6.10
CA THR A 83 -5.06 18.35 5.67
C THR A 83 -5.74 17.76 6.89
N VAL A 84 -7.02 18.08 7.11
CA VAL A 84 -7.82 17.50 8.20
C VAL A 84 -8.84 16.55 7.61
N ILE A 85 -8.81 15.30 8.06
CA ILE A 85 -9.79 14.26 7.75
C ILE A 85 -10.64 14.06 9.00
N THR A 86 -11.94 13.99 8.81
CA THR A 86 -12.90 13.81 9.89
C THR A 86 -13.70 12.52 9.70
N MET A 87 -13.99 11.83 10.80
CA MET A 87 -14.83 10.64 10.82
C MET A 87 -15.79 10.74 12.01
N ALA A 88 -17.07 10.93 11.73
CA ALA A 88 -18.09 10.92 12.77
C ALA A 88 -18.30 9.48 13.27
N LEU A 89 -18.35 9.30 14.59
CA LEU A 89 -18.67 8.02 15.21
C LEU A 89 -20.12 8.03 15.70
N PRO A 90 -20.95 7.06 15.30
CA PRO A 90 -22.28 6.86 15.89
C PRO A 90 -22.21 6.53 17.39
N GLU A 91 -23.23 6.95 18.13
CA GLU A 91 -23.45 6.55 19.53
C GLU A 91 -23.49 5.02 19.64
N GLY A 92 -22.62 4.45 20.48
CA GLY A 92 -22.41 3.01 20.59
C GLY A 92 -21.03 2.54 20.14
N LEU A 93 -20.34 3.27 19.25
CA LEU A 93 -18.92 3.04 18.96
C LEU A 93 -18.01 3.93 19.83
N VAL A 94 -16.93 3.35 20.33
CA VAL A 94 -15.96 3.99 21.21
C VAL A 94 -14.59 4.00 20.52
N PHE A 95 -13.99 5.19 20.40
CA PHE A 95 -12.62 5.35 19.93
C PHE A 95 -11.62 5.00 21.03
N ASN A 96 -10.68 4.10 20.74
CA ASN A 96 -9.58 3.78 21.62
C ASN A 96 -8.36 4.63 21.24
N GLN A 97 -8.20 5.75 21.95
CA GLN A 97 -7.14 6.71 21.67
C GLN A 97 -5.75 6.12 21.91
N ASP A 98 -5.52 5.44 23.05
CA ASP A 98 -4.21 4.88 23.38
C ASP A 98 -3.75 3.80 22.38
N GLU A 99 -4.66 2.92 21.95
CA GLU A 99 -4.35 1.90 20.93
C GLU A 99 -4.15 2.55 19.55
N THR A 100 -4.93 3.58 19.20
CA THR A 100 -4.75 4.32 17.95
C THR A 100 -3.43 5.08 17.92
N GLU A 101 -3.04 5.72 19.02
CA GLU A 101 -1.73 6.36 19.17
C GLU A 101 -0.61 5.33 19.07
N TRP A 102 -0.77 4.14 19.68
CA TRP A 102 0.18 3.04 19.54
C TRP A 102 0.33 2.56 18.09
N LEU A 103 -0.78 2.41 17.37
CA LEU A 103 -0.80 1.98 15.98
C LEU A 103 -0.15 3.01 15.02
N ASN A 104 -0.16 4.29 15.38
CA ASN A 104 0.36 5.39 14.56
C ASN A 104 1.69 5.99 15.06
N ALA A 105 2.31 5.43 16.10
CA ALA A 105 3.45 6.01 16.80
C ALA A 105 4.67 6.30 15.91
N GLU A 106 4.81 5.58 14.79
CA GLU A 106 5.92 5.70 13.83
C GLU A 106 5.62 6.65 12.66
N ASN A 107 4.45 7.30 12.64
CA ASN A 107 4.08 8.25 11.60
C ASN A 107 4.13 9.68 12.15
N PRO A 108 5.29 10.36 12.07
CA PRO A 108 5.46 11.72 12.61
C PRO A 108 4.66 12.77 11.82
N TYR A 109 4.04 12.35 10.71
CA TYR A 109 3.29 13.21 9.81
C TYR A 109 1.78 13.14 10.03
N ILE A 110 1.31 12.39 11.03
CA ILE A 110 -0.10 12.35 11.40
C ILE A 110 -0.28 12.64 12.88
N THR A 111 -1.41 13.24 13.20
CA THR A 111 -1.93 13.31 14.56
C THR A 111 -3.38 12.87 14.51
N VAL A 112 -3.76 11.93 15.38
CA VAL A 112 -5.13 11.44 15.48
C VAL A 112 -5.67 11.86 16.83
N ASN A 113 -6.72 12.66 16.82
CA ASN A 113 -7.40 13.13 18.02
C ASN A 113 -8.86 12.72 18.00
N PHE A 114 -9.46 12.59 19.18
CA PHE A 114 -10.90 12.39 19.31
C PHE A 114 -11.55 13.60 19.95
N ASN A 115 -12.42 14.25 19.18
CA ASN A 115 -13.25 15.34 19.65
C ASN A 115 -14.48 14.75 20.36
N GLN A 116 -14.42 14.70 21.69
CA GLN A 116 -15.49 14.13 22.52
C GLN A 116 -16.81 14.89 22.37
N ASP A 117 -16.79 16.21 22.21
CA ASP A 117 -18.01 17.04 22.10
C ASP A 117 -18.73 16.82 20.77
N ALA A 118 -17.98 16.60 19.69
CA ALA A 118 -18.51 16.34 18.36
C ALA A 118 -18.67 14.84 18.03
N GLN A 119 -18.24 13.95 18.94
CA GLN A 119 -18.14 12.51 18.74
C GLN A 119 -17.45 12.14 17.41
N GLN A 120 -16.31 12.77 17.16
CA GLN A 120 -15.64 12.76 15.87
C GLN A 120 -14.15 12.48 16.03
N ILE A 121 -13.61 11.58 15.20
CA ILE A 121 -12.17 11.40 15.05
C ILE A 121 -11.67 12.46 14.05
N GLU A 122 -10.63 13.19 14.44
CA GLU A 122 -9.93 14.18 13.63
C GLU A 122 -8.52 13.67 13.36
N ILE A 123 -8.20 13.44 12.08
CA ILE A 123 -6.89 13.00 11.62
C ILE A 123 -6.26 14.18 10.89
N THR A 124 -5.22 14.76 11.46
CA THR A 124 -4.44 15.84 10.84
C THR A 124 -3.21 15.26 10.17
N ILE A 125 -3.04 15.54 8.89
CA ILE A 125 -1.82 15.22 8.14
C ILE A 125 -0.94 16.47 8.10
N LEU A 126 0.27 16.33 8.65
CA LEU A 126 1.30 17.35 8.71
C LEU A 126 2.13 17.30 7.43
N ASN A 127 1.84 18.18 6.47
CA ASN A 127 2.56 18.23 5.19
C ASN A 127 3.99 18.78 5.38
N SER A 128 5.00 18.01 4.94
CA SER A 128 6.40 18.47 4.85
C SER A 128 6.96 18.24 3.44
N GLU A 129 7.90 19.08 3.01
CA GLU A 129 8.39 19.25 1.63
C GLU A 129 8.90 17.98 0.90
N ASN A 130 9.00 16.80 1.54
CA ASN A 130 9.58 15.61 0.89
C ASN A 130 8.95 14.24 1.24
N GLU A 131 7.91 14.14 2.09
CA GLU A 131 7.65 12.86 2.77
C GLU A 131 6.17 12.44 2.91
N ALA A 132 5.20 13.22 2.45
CA ALA A 132 3.77 12.86 2.51
C ALA A 132 3.42 11.62 1.64
N GLU A 133 4.25 11.27 0.64
CA GLU A 133 4.14 10.04 -0.16
C GLU A 133 4.42 8.75 0.66
N LYS A 134 4.77 8.83 1.96
CA LYS A 134 5.09 7.68 2.82
C LYS A 134 3.94 7.20 3.72
N ILE A 135 2.79 7.87 3.73
CA ILE A 135 1.66 7.45 4.57
C ILE A 135 0.77 6.48 3.79
N ASP A 136 1.08 5.19 3.88
CA ASP A 136 0.32 4.13 3.19
C ASP A 136 -1.05 3.87 3.84
N SER A 137 -1.14 3.98 5.17
CA SER A 137 -2.40 3.84 5.92
C SER A 137 -2.37 4.54 7.28
N VAL A 138 -3.55 4.95 7.76
CA VAL A 138 -3.79 5.42 9.13
C VAL A 138 -4.65 4.38 9.86
N PRO A 139 -4.05 3.49 10.66
CA PRO A 139 -4.79 2.57 11.52
C PRO A 139 -5.53 3.29 12.65
N LEU A 140 -6.77 2.91 12.94
CA LEU A 140 -7.63 3.45 13.98
C LEU A 140 -8.19 2.28 14.81
N SER A 141 -8.27 2.42 16.13
CA SER A 141 -8.86 1.40 17.00
C SER A 141 -10.23 1.84 17.51
N LEU A 142 -11.27 1.06 17.20
CA LEU A 142 -12.64 1.26 17.67
C LEU A 142 -13.11 0.05 18.50
N SER A 143 -14.14 0.23 19.33
CA SER A 143 -14.86 -0.88 19.96
C SER A 143 -16.35 -0.57 20.01
N GLY A 144 -17.20 -1.60 20.06
CA GLY A 144 -18.65 -1.45 20.15
C GLY A 144 -19.15 -1.60 21.58
N SER A 145 -19.62 -0.53 22.20
CA SER A 145 -20.20 -0.54 23.56
C SER A 145 -21.68 -0.97 23.59
N VAL A 146 -22.36 -0.92 22.44
CA VAL A 146 -23.76 -1.31 22.27
C VAL A 146 -23.86 -2.25 21.07
N ALA A 147 -24.64 -3.33 21.20
CA ALA A 147 -24.86 -4.24 20.08
C ALA A 147 -25.75 -3.58 19.01
N GLY A 148 -25.42 -3.78 17.74
CA GLY A 148 -26.09 -3.12 16.63
C GLY A 148 -25.23 -3.04 15.37
N SER A 149 -25.82 -2.53 14.30
CA SER A 149 -25.11 -2.26 13.06
C SER A 149 -24.80 -0.77 12.96
N TYR A 150 -23.54 -0.44 12.68
CA TYR A 150 -23.01 0.91 12.67
C TYR A 150 -22.42 1.25 11.32
N GLU A 151 -22.67 2.46 10.87
CA GLU A 151 -22.13 3.00 9.64
C GLU A 151 -21.08 4.07 9.96
N ILE A 152 -19.90 3.97 9.36
CA ILE A 152 -18.84 4.99 9.49
C ILE A 152 -18.27 5.35 8.12
N LYS A 153 -17.89 6.63 7.98
CA LYS A 153 -17.32 7.23 6.77
C LYS A 153 -16.32 8.32 7.13
N ALA A 154 -15.23 8.41 6.39
CA ALA A 154 -14.24 9.48 6.50
C ALA A 154 -14.46 10.54 5.40
N GLN A 155 -14.24 11.81 5.73
CA GLN A 155 -14.41 12.95 4.83
C GLN A 155 -13.32 13.99 5.04
N SER A 156 -12.91 14.66 3.96
CA SER A 156 -11.97 15.78 4.02
C SER A 156 -12.23 16.78 2.88
N THR A 157 -11.91 18.05 3.11
CA THR A 157 -11.84 19.06 2.05
C THR A 157 -10.39 19.51 1.94
N TYR A 158 -9.78 19.28 0.78
CA TYR A 158 -8.39 19.63 0.52
C TYR A 158 -8.29 20.42 -0.79
N GLN A 159 -7.63 21.59 -0.76
CA GLN A 159 -7.51 22.53 -1.89
C GLN A 159 -8.84 22.88 -2.60
N GLY A 160 -9.95 22.89 -1.85
CA GLY A 160 -11.28 23.20 -2.40
C GLY A 160 -11.96 22.03 -3.13
N GLN A 161 -11.39 20.83 -3.07
CA GLN A 161 -12.03 19.58 -3.48
C GLN A 161 -12.43 18.74 -2.26
N ASP A 162 -13.56 18.05 -2.36
CA ASP A 162 -14.09 17.18 -1.31
C ASP A 162 -13.72 15.71 -1.60
N PHE A 163 -13.19 15.03 -0.58
CA PHE A 163 -12.76 13.64 -0.60
C PHE A 163 -13.58 12.83 0.40
N GLY A 164 -13.94 11.60 0.02
CA GLY A 164 -14.71 10.68 0.87
C GLY A 164 -14.16 9.27 0.83
N SER A 165 -14.38 8.50 1.90
CA SER A 165 -14.11 7.07 1.89
C SER A 165 -15.30 6.25 1.37
N ASN A 166 -15.11 4.94 1.15
CA ASN A 166 -16.25 4.01 1.16
C ASN A 166 -16.97 4.08 2.52
N THR A 167 -18.26 3.74 2.51
CA THR A 167 -19.02 3.48 3.73
C THR A 167 -18.60 2.11 4.29
N LEU A 168 -18.19 2.07 5.56
CA LEU A 168 -17.88 0.83 6.27
C LEU A 168 -18.99 0.50 7.27
N MET A 169 -19.53 -0.71 7.15
CA MET A 169 -20.51 -1.26 8.08
C MET A 169 -19.81 -2.11 9.13
N LEU A 170 -20.08 -1.85 10.41
CA LEU A 170 -19.62 -2.67 11.54
C LEU A 170 -20.82 -3.26 12.27
N GLU A 171 -20.79 -4.56 12.54
CA GLU A 171 -21.83 -5.26 13.28
C GLU A 171 -21.30 -5.69 14.65
N VAL A 172 -21.85 -5.10 15.71
CA VAL A 172 -21.48 -5.40 17.10
C VAL A 172 -22.47 -6.40 17.67
N GLN A 173 -21.97 -7.55 18.10
CA GLN A 173 -22.78 -8.63 18.66
C GLN A 173 -22.46 -8.85 20.15
N VAL A 174 -23.45 -9.29 20.92
CA VAL A 174 -23.22 -9.77 22.29
C VAL A 174 -22.82 -11.23 22.23
N ALA A 175 -21.80 -11.64 23.00
CA ALA A 175 -21.42 -13.03 23.10
C ALA A 175 -22.61 -13.87 23.63
N ASN A 176 -23.10 -14.82 22.83
CA ASN A 176 -24.09 -15.81 23.28
C ASN A 176 -23.38 -16.89 24.10
N LEU A 177 -23.38 -16.73 25.42
CA LEU A 177 -22.77 -17.69 26.35
C LEU A 177 -23.61 -18.95 26.62
N GLU A 178 -24.64 -19.25 25.82
CA GLU A 178 -25.59 -20.33 26.12
C GLU A 178 -25.46 -21.62 25.27
N GLU A 179 -24.55 -21.70 24.28
CA GLU A 179 -24.46 -22.91 23.42
C GLU A 179 -23.23 -23.83 23.59
N GLU A 180 -22.25 -23.51 24.45
CA GLU A 180 -21.09 -24.41 24.65
C GLU A 180 -21.13 -25.31 25.90
N THR A 181 -22.11 -25.18 26.80
CA THR A 181 -22.15 -25.98 28.05
C THR A 181 -22.95 -27.29 27.96
N LYS A 182 -23.29 -27.80 26.78
CA LYS A 182 -24.17 -28.99 26.65
C LYS A 182 -23.52 -30.27 26.10
N ALA A 183 -22.20 -30.30 25.97
CA ALA A 183 -21.49 -31.46 25.42
C ALA A 183 -20.32 -31.96 26.29
N GLU A 184 -20.36 -31.80 27.61
CA GLU A 184 -19.50 -32.61 28.48
C GLU A 184 -20.05 -32.55 29.90
N LEU A 185 -20.72 -33.62 30.35
CA LEU A 185 -20.87 -34.08 31.74
C LEU A 185 -21.92 -35.21 31.77
N GLU A 186 -21.50 -36.43 31.42
CA GLU A 186 -22.18 -37.63 31.88
C GLU A 186 -21.45 -38.25 33.08
N SER A 187 -22.10 -38.10 34.25
CA SER A 187 -22.19 -39.09 35.33
C SER A 187 -21.07 -39.13 36.41
N PRO A 188 -21.36 -39.65 37.63
CA PRO A 188 -21.59 -38.79 38.79
C PRO A 188 -20.84 -39.24 40.05
N GLU A 189 -20.69 -38.36 41.05
CA GLU A 189 -20.66 -38.81 42.45
C GLU A 189 -21.16 -37.71 43.39
N GLU A 190 -22.06 -38.15 44.27
CA GLU A 190 -22.85 -37.38 45.23
C GLU A 190 -21.98 -36.68 46.29
N LEU A 191 -22.42 -35.52 46.77
CA LEU A 191 -22.67 -35.34 48.21
C LEU A 191 -23.56 -34.13 48.48
N ASN A 192 -24.60 -34.45 49.24
CA ASN A 192 -25.74 -33.68 49.69
C ASN A 192 -25.37 -32.55 50.68
N SER A 193 -25.94 -31.36 50.51
CA SER A 193 -26.67 -30.67 51.61
C SER A 193 -27.39 -29.43 51.09
N GLU A 194 -28.72 -29.50 51.19
CA GLU A 194 -29.68 -28.40 51.10
C GLU A 194 -29.45 -27.36 52.21
N GLU A 195 -29.61 -26.08 51.90
CA GLU A 195 -30.60 -25.23 52.60
C GLU A 195 -30.91 -23.97 51.79
N ALA A 196 -32.14 -23.51 51.96
CA ALA A 196 -32.97 -22.90 50.93
C ALA A 196 -33.27 -21.40 51.16
N LEU A 197 -33.96 -20.85 50.14
CA LEU A 197 -34.82 -19.66 50.11
C LEU A 197 -34.12 -18.29 50.10
N SER A 198 -34.59 -17.26 49.42
CA SER A 198 -35.59 -17.03 48.35
C SER A 198 -35.64 -15.51 48.21
N THR A 199 -35.78 -14.96 47.00
CA THR A 199 -36.97 -14.22 46.54
C THR A 199 -36.63 -13.42 45.28
N ASP A 200 -37.57 -13.52 44.34
CA ASP A 200 -37.63 -12.96 43.02
C ASP A 200 -38.01 -11.45 43.00
N GLN A 201 -37.44 -10.75 42.00
CA GLN A 201 -38.01 -9.66 41.17
C GLN A 201 -38.32 -8.28 41.79
N PRO A 202 -38.52 -7.24 40.96
CA PRO A 202 -37.60 -6.61 39.97
C PRO A 202 -37.55 -5.08 40.22
N VAL A 203 -36.68 -4.26 39.59
CA VAL A 203 -37.10 -3.04 38.84
C VAL A 203 -35.91 -2.30 38.19
N SER A 204 -36.19 -1.84 36.95
CA SER A 204 -35.86 -0.55 36.32
C SER A 204 -34.42 -0.15 36.01
N ASP A 205 -34.12 -0.35 34.73
CA ASP A 205 -33.47 0.60 33.82
C ASP A 205 -33.86 2.08 34.07
N SER A 206 -32.86 2.94 34.25
CA SER A 206 -32.84 4.31 33.70
C SER A 206 -31.51 5.03 33.99
N SER A 207 -30.96 5.65 32.94
CA SER A 207 -30.03 6.79 32.88
C SER A 207 -28.58 6.60 33.38
N ILE A 208 -27.65 6.48 32.43
CA ILE A 208 -26.28 6.99 32.59
C ILE A 208 -26.18 8.23 31.70
N GLU A 209 -26.49 9.39 32.28
CA GLU A 209 -25.97 10.65 31.78
C GLU A 209 -24.51 10.81 32.26
N GLN A 210 -23.68 11.21 31.31
CA GLN A 210 -22.38 11.81 31.46
C GLN A 210 -22.37 12.84 32.61
N SER A 211 -21.51 12.65 33.61
CA SER A 211 -21.23 13.69 34.61
C SER A 211 -19.72 13.88 34.74
N ALA A 212 -19.32 15.11 34.43
CA ALA A 212 -18.10 15.75 34.91
C ALA A 212 -17.80 15.41 36.38
N MET A 213 -16.51 15.52 36.72
CA MET A 213 -15.95 15.43 38.08
C MET A 213 -16.93 15.97 39.13
N PRO A 214 -17.48 15.12 40.02
CA PRO A 214 -18.25 15.63 41.13
C PRO A 214 -17.26 16.13 42.19
N GLU A 215 -17.23 17.44 42.39
CA GLU A 215 -16.89 17.98 43.70
C GLU A 215 -17.81 17.33 44.75
N ASN A 216 -17.18 16.64 45.71
CA ASN A 216 -17.68 16.43 47.06
C ASN A 216 -19.04 15.68 47.19
N ARG A 217 -19.04 14.35 47.02
CA ARG A 217 -20.06 13.47 47.63
C ARG A 217 -19.43 12.67 48.77
N GLY A 218 -19.70 13.09 50.00
CA GLY A 218 -19.40 12.34 51.21
C GLY A 218 -20.24 11.07 51.27
N VAL A 219 -19.77 10.00 50.62
CA VAL A 219 -20.18 8.63 50.93
C VAL A 219 -19.52 8.27 52.27
N ALA A 220 -20.29 7.75 53.23
CA ALA A 220 -19.72 7.27 54.48
C ALA A 220 -18.70 6.17 54.16
N ARG A 221 -17.42 6.46 54.43
CA ARG A 221 -16.27 5.56 54.15
C ARG A 221 -16.45 4.23 54.87
N ALA A 222 -15.97 3.15 54.27
CA ALA A 222 -15.90 1.88 54.97
C ALA A 222 -14.95 2.00 56.18
N VAL A 223 -15.17 1.17 57.21
CA VAL A 223 -14.27 1.13 58.37
C VAL A 223 -12.88 0.70 57.87
N GLY A 224 -11.85 1.53 58.13
CA GLY A 224 -10.46 1.28 57.70
C GLY A 224 -10.05 1.93 56.38
N GLU A 225 -10.89 2.80 55.79
CA GLU A 225 -10.60 3.53 54.56
C GLU A 225 -10.33 5.03 54.82
N ILE A 226 -9.32 5.60 54.15
CA ILE A 226 -8.94 7.01 54.31
C ILE A 226 -8.49 7.67 53.01
N ASP A 227 -8.90 8.93 52.84
CA ASP A 227 -8.46 9.77 51.73
C ASP A 227 -7.23 10.60 52.13
N VAL A 228 -6.26 10.68 51.22
CA VAL A 228 -5.00 11.42 51.42
C VAL A 228 -4.74 12.34 50.23
N ASN A 229 -4.11 13.49 50.49
CA ASN A 229 -3.79 14.51 49.47
C ASN A 229 -2.40 15.12 49.63
N SER A 230 -1.60 14.59 50.55
CA SER A 230 -0.24 15.04 50.84
C SER A 230 0.60 13.89 51.36
N TRP A 231 1.92 14.01 51.23
CA TRP A 231 2.87 13.02 51.75
C TRP A 231 2.67 12.74 53.25
N ASP A 232 2.43 13.78 54.05
CA ASP A 232 2.23 13.63 55.49
C ASP A 232 0.96 12.83 55.81
N SER A 233 -0.16 13.11 55.12
CA SER A 233 -1.39 12.34 55.28
C SER A 233 -1.23 10.88 54.83
N PHE A 234 -0.52 10.64 53.72
CA PHE A 234 -0.21 9.30 53.22
C PHE A 234 0.69 8.52 54.19
N ALA A 235 1.77 9.13 54.68
CA ALA A 235 2.70 8.48 55.60
C ALA A 235 2.04 8.15 56.95
N ASN A 236 1.17 9.01 57.45
CA ASN A 236 0.39 8.74 58.66
C ASN A 236 -0.60 7.58 58.46
N ALA A 237 -1.33 7.57 57.34
CA ALA A 237 -2.27 6.49 57.00
C ALA A 237 -1.56 5.14 56.87
N MET A 238 -0.38 5.11 56.26
CA MET A 238 0.44 3.90 56.18
C MET A 238 0.84 3.35 57.56
N LYS A 239 1.05 4.22 58.56
CA LYS A 239 1.45 3.84 59.93
C LYS A 239 0.28 3.41 60.81
N ASP A 240 -0.93 3.88 60.51
CA ASP A 240 -2.12 3.56 61.29
C ASP A 240 -2.55 2.11 61.02
N THR A 241 -2.46 1.26 62.04
CA THR A 241 -2.78 -0.17 61.91
C THR A 241 -4.27 -0.44 61.68
N SER A 242 -5.14 0.54 61.90
CA SER A 242 -6.59 0.44 61.65
C SER A 242 -6.97 0.71 60.18
N ILE A 243 -6.05 1.24 59.38
CA ILE A 243 -6.28 1.54 57.97
C ILE A 243 -5.88 0.34 57.09
N SER A 244 -6.80 -0.10 56.24
CA SER A 244 -6.62 -1.17 55.25
C SER A 244 -6.70 -0.66 53.81
N LYS A 245 -7.25 0.54 53.57
CA LYS A 245 -7.34 1.16 52.24
C LYS A 245 -7.04 2.65 52.28
N ILE A 246 -6.23 3.11 51.32
CA ILE A 246 -5.84 4.51 51.13
C ILE A 246 -6.27 4.94 49.73
N ASN A 247 -7.06 6.01 49.62
CA ASN A 247 -7.40 6.64 48.35
C ASN A 247 -6.66 7.96 48.20
N LEU A 248 -6.05 8.20 47.05
CA LEU A 248 -5.48 9.49 46.72
C LEU A 248 -6.57 10.43 46.20
N THR A 249 -6.47 11.69 46.58
CA THR A 249 -7.35 12.78 46.13
C THR A 249 -6.57 13.94 45.50
N ALA A 250 -5.24 13.85 45.49
CA ALA A 250 -4.35 14.78 44.80
C ALA A 250 -2.98 14.12 44.56
N SER A 251 -2.24 14.64 43.57
CA SER A 251 -0.83 14.30 43.35
C SER A 251 0.07 15.00 44.36
N PHE A 252 1.08 14.30 44.89
CA PHE A 252 2.03 14.88 45.86
C PHE A 252 3.42 14.26 45.78
N ALA A 253 4.39 14.94 46.39
CA ALA A 253 5.77 14.47 46.52
C ALA A 253 6.18 14.42 47.99
N ASN A 254 7.06 13.48 48.33
CA ASN A 254 7.83 13.52 49.56
C ASN A 254 8.73 14.76 49.53
N THR A 255 8.42 15.76 50.34
CA THR A 255 9.19 17.01 50.40
C THR A 255 10.37 16.94 51.36
N ARG A 256 10.58 15.80 52.04
CA ARG A 256 11.55 15.65 53.13
C ARG A 256 12.82 14.93 52.65
N THR A 257 13.98 15.43 53.07
CA THR A 257 15.27 14.78 52.82
C THR A 257 15.41 13.57 53.75
N ALA A 258 15.70 12.39 53.19
CA ALA A 258 15.86 11.16 53.97
C ALA A 258 16.94 11.33 55.06
N GLY A 259 16.54 11.30 56.33
CA GLY A 259 17.41 11.36 57.49
C GLY A 259 16.77 10.69 58.71
N GLU A 260 17.61 10.16 59.60
CA GLU A 260 17.17 9.64 60.90
C GLU A 260 16.51 10.75 61.72
N GLY A 261 15.24 10.56 62.11
CA GLY A 261 14.49 11.49 62.94
C GLY A 261 13.21 12.09 62.32
N ASP A 262 12.93 11.84 61.03
CA ASP A 262 11.67 12.26 60.41
C ASP A 262 10.49 11.38 60.88
N PRO A 263 9.49 11.93 61.60
CA PRO A 263 8.34 11.17 62.10
C PRO A 263 7.47 10.58 60.99
N ASN A 264 7.57 11.08 59.74
CA ASN A 264 6.80 10.62 58.58
C ASN A 264 7.66 9.82 57.58
N ASN A 265 8.84 9.37 58.00
CA ASN A 265 9.66 8.48 57.19
C ASN A 265 9.04 7.08 57.16
N LEU A 266 8.69 6.60 55.96
CA LEU A 266 8.23 5.22 55.74
C LEU A 266 9.38 4.21 55.76
N ALA A 267 10.63 4.67 55.64
CA ALA A 267 11.78 3.78 55.63
C ALA A 267 12.08 3.10 56.98
N THR A 268 11.52 3.60 58.07
CA THR A 268 11.71 3.08 59.44
C THR A 268 10.45 2.44 60.03
N THR A 269 9.35 2.41 59.29
CA THR A 269 8.08 1.79 59.76
C THR A 269 7.80 0.52 58.97
N GLN A 270 7.66 -0.61 59.65
CA GLN A 270 7.25 -1.86 59.03
C GLN A 270 5.73 -1.94 58.87
N ILE A 271 5.29 -2.29 57.67
CA ILE A 271 3.90 -2.66 57.40
C ILE A 271 3.80 -4.18 57.49
N THR A 272 2.85 -4.71 58.27
CA THR A 272 2.71 -6.15 58.59
C THR A 272 1.28 -6.70 58.38
N ARG A 273 0.43 -5.95 57.68
CA ARG A 273 -0.99 -6.23 57.43
C ARG A 273 -1.35 -5.99 55.96
N ASP A 274 -2.54 -6.43 55.56
CA ASP A 274 -3.12 -6.05 54.28
C ASP A 274 -3.17 -4.53 54.12
N ILE A 275 -2.91 -4.06 52.91
CA ILE A 275 -3.02 -2.64 52.56
C ILE A 275 -3.29 -2.49 51.06
N GLU A 276 -4.33 -1.73 50.75
CA GLU A 276 -4.68 -1.28 49.41
C GLU A 276 -4.36 0.21 49.26
N ILE A 277 -3.67 0.58 48.18
CA ILE A 277 -3.41 1.96 47.79
C ILE A 277 -4.04 2.17 46.43
N ASN A 278 -5.17 2.86 46.42
CA ASN A 278 -5.84 3.31 45.22
C ASN A 278 -5.36 4.72 44.87
N GLY A 279 -4.65 4.84 43.76
CA GLY A 279 -4.10 6.10 43.29
C GLY A 279 -5.13 7.03 42.64
N ASN A 280 -6.30 6.54 42.20
CA ASN A 280 -7.30 7.33 41.46
C ASN A 280 -6.70 8.15 40.29
N GLY A 281 -5.66 7.63 39.62
CA GLY A 281 -4.91 8.30 38.56
C GLY A 281 -3.92 9.37 39.04
N PHE A 282 -3.81 9.63 40.35
CA PHE A 282 -2.87 10.60 40.89
C PHE A 282 -1.44 10.07 41.00
N ARG A 283 -0.51 11.00 41.18
CA ARG A 283 0.93 10.74 41.21
C ARG A 283 1.51 10.83 42.63
N ILE A 284 2.37 9.88 43.01
CA ILE A 284 3.24 9.97 44.19
C ILE A 284 4.72 9.98 43.78
N ASP A 285 5.46 11.00 44.25
CA ASP A 285 6.94 11.00 44.20
C ASP A 285 7.53 10.65 45.57
N PHE A 286 8.13 9.47 45.67
CA PHE A 286 8.76 8.95 46.88
C PHE A 286 10.11 9.62 47.20
N GLN A 287 10.71 10.36 46.26
CA GLN A 287 12.09 10.84 46.35
C GLN A 287 13.06 9.69 46.71
N GLY A 288 13.82 9.81 47.79
CA GLY A 288 14.79 8.81 48.25
C GLY A 288 14.25 7.82 49.29
N THR A 289 12.93 7.53 49.31
CA THR A 289 12.32 6.59 50.26
C THR A 289 11.52 5.49 49.59
N SER A 290 10.99 4.55 50.38
CA SER A 290 10.12 3.47 49.92
C SER A 290 9.24 2.90 51.04
N ILE A 291 8.26 2.09 50.68
CA ILE A 291 7.40 1.36 51.61
C ILE A 291 8.16 0.13 52.14
N TRP A 292 8.27 0.01 53.47
CA TRP A 292 8.95 -1.11 54.12
C TRP A 292 7.96 -2.15 54.64
N LEU A 293 7.93 -3.32 54.00
CA LEU A 293 7.17 -4.48 54.46
C LEU A 293 7.97 -5.28 55.50
N GLY A 294 7.30 -5.63 56.60
CA GLY A 294 7.88 -6.33 57.75
C GLY A 294 7.52 -7.82 57.82
N GLU A 295 7.89 -8.43 58.94
CA GLU A 295 7.60 -9.83 59.27
C GLU A 295 6.13 -10.03 59.65
N THR A 296 5.49 -11.05 59.08
CA THR A 296 4.05 -11.34 59.26
C THR A 296 3.79 -12.69 59.96
N GLY A 297 4.84 -13.37 60.41
CA GLY A 297 4.76 -14.72 60.97
C GLY A 297 4.20 -15.72 59.96
N THR A 298 3.09 -16.37 60.29
CA THR A 298 2.39 -17.32 59.40
C THR A 298 1.34 -16.66 58.51
N ALA A 299 1.01 -15.37 58.74
CA ALA A 299 0.05 -14.64 57.95
C ALA A 299 0.60 -14.32 56.56
N ARG A 300 -0.30 -14.23 55.57
CA ARG A 300 0.03 -13.95 54.17
C ARG A 300 -0.70 -12.72 53.64
N PRO A 301 -0.39 -11.53 54.17
CA PRO A 301 -1.08 -10.32 53.76
C PRO A 301 -0.78 -9.95 52.30
N THR A 302 -1.68 -9.16 51.74
CA THR A 302 -1.63 -8.62 50.39
C THR A 302 -1.26 -7.15 50.44
N PHE A 303 -0.22 -6.79 49.68
CA PHE A 303 0.07 -5.42 49.30
C PHE A 303 -0.54 -5.18 47.92
N HIS A 304 -1.54 -4.30 47.82
CA HIS A 304 -2.22 -3.97 46.58
C HIS A 304 -2.05 -2.47 46.28
N MET A 305 -1.57 -2.14 45.09
CA MET A 305 -1.42 -0.75 44.64
C MET A 305 -1.90 -0.61 43.19
N HIS A 306 -2.80 0.32 42.92
CA HIS A 306 -3.38 0.46 41.59
C HIS A 306 -3.77 1.89 41.22
N ASP A 307 -4.00 2.11 39.92
CA ASP A 307 -4.43 3.38 39.32
C ASP A 307 -3.53 4.55 39.71
N ILE A 308 -2.22 4.42 39.51
CA ILE A 308 -1.24 5.32 40.12
C ILE A 308 -0.02 5.59 39.23
N VAL A 309 0.49 6.82 39.30
CA VAL A 309 1.77 7.22 38.70
C VAL A 309 2.84 7.34 39.79
N LEU A 310 3.98 6.68 39.60
CA LEU A 310 5.02 6.55 40.61
C LEU A 310 6.33 7.17 40.15
N ALA A 311 6.93 7.95 41.06
CA ALA A 311 8.28 8.49 40.88
C ALA A 311 9.14 8.21 42.11
N GLN A 312 10.44 8.06 41.88
CA GLN A 312 11.45 7.84 42.92
C GLN A 312 12.82 8.24 42.37
N ARG A 313 13.74 8.63 43.25
CA ARG A 313 15.15 8.86 42.93
C ARG A 313 16.01 7.92 43.77
N TYR A 314 16.91 7.20 43.12
CA TYR A 314 17.85 6.34 43.82
C TYR A 314 18.81 7.17 44.69
N ALA A 315 18.71 7.01 46.01
CA ALA A 315 19.50 7.63 47.06
C ALA A 315 20.11 6.58 48.03
N GLY A 316 20.26 5.32 47.58
CA GLY A 316 20.79 4.20 48.36
C GLY A 316 19.72 3.15 48.75
N GLY A 317 20.02 2.34 49.77
CA GLY A 317 19.20 1.17 50.16
C GLY A 317 17.76 1.49 50.58
N TYR A 318 17.45 2.75 50.90
CA TYR A 318 16.09 3.18 51.23
C TYR A 318 15.19 3.42 50.01
N SER A 319 15.76 3.33 48.81
CA SER A 319 15.14 3.71 47.53
C SER A 319 15.51 2.74 46.40
N GLU A 320 15.72 1.47 46.74
CA GLU A 320 16.01 0.42 45.74
C GLU A 320 14.78 -0.09 44.98
N ASP A 321 13.59 0.22 45.51
CA ASP A 321 12.26 -0.21 45.08
C ASP A 321 11.21 0.78 45.61
N ILE A 322 9.99 0.83 45.05
CA ILE A 322 8.86 1.56 45.67
C ILE A 322 8.36 0.81 46.90
N VAL A 323 8.36 -0.53 46.85
CA VAL A 323 7.93 -1.40 47.95
C VAL A 323 8.81 -2.66 48.06
N GLY A 324 9.18 -3.01 49.29
CA GLY A 324 10.00 -4.19 49.59
C GLY A 324 10.31 -4.33 51.08
N SER A 325 11.21 -5.26 51.44
CA SER A 325 11.54 -5.57 52.85
C SER A 325 12.95 -5.15 53.29
N ARG A 326 13.54 -4.11 52.67
CA ARG A 326 14.91 -3.64 53.00
C ARG A 326 15.95 -4.76 52.91
N LEU A 327 15.93 -5.51 51.80
CA LEU A 327 16.84 -6.64 51.53
C LEU A 327 16.60 -7.89 52.40
N VAL A 328 15.58 -7.92 53.26
CA VAL A 328 15.28 -9.07 54.13
C VAL A 328 14.30 -10.02 53.44
N GLY A 329 14.81 -10.89 52.58
CA GLY A 329 13.98 -11.78 51.75
C GLY A 329 13.03 -12.69 52.54
N GLY A 330 13.37 -13.06 53.79
CA GLY A 330 12.49 -13.85 54.64
C GLY A 330 11.13 -13.20 54.92
N TYR A 331 11.06 -11.86 54.91
CA TYR A 331 9.81 -11.13 55.10
C TYR A 331 8.97 -11.16 53.83
N THR A 332 9.55 -10.80 52.68
CA THR A 332 8.83 -10.70 51.39
C THR A 332 8.17 -12.01 50.99
N GLY A 333 8.79 -13.17 51.25
CA GLY A 333 8.23 -14.47 50.88
C GLY A 333 6.88 -14.82 51.54
N LYS A 334 6.42 -14.04 52.51
CA LYS A 334 5.09 -14.19 53.12
C LYS A 334 4.03 -13.26 52.53
N TRP A 335 4.40 -12.30 51.70
CA TRP A 335 3.47 -11.33 51.11
C TRP A 335 2.93 -11.78 49.76
N ASN A 336 1.70 -11.41 49.45
CA ASN A 336 1.21 -11.37 48.07
C ASN A 336 1.31 -9.93 47.57
N TYR A 337 1.85 -9.72 46.39
CA TYR A 337 1.91 -8.40 45.76
C TYR A 337 0.91 -8.36 44.61
N ARG A 338 0.08 -7.32 44.56
CA ARG A 338 -0.85 -7.08 43.46
C ARG A 338 -0.72 -5.65 42.95
N PHE A 339 -0.59 -5.49 41.64
CA PHE A 339 -0.51 -4.18 41.00
C PHE A 339 -1.46 -4.09 39.82
N GLY A 340 -2.08 -2.94 39.58
CA GLY A 340 -2.85 -2.73 38.35
C GLY A 340 -2.92 -1.28 37.93
N ASN A 341 -2.93 -1.01 36.63
CA ASN A 341 -2.95 0.37 36.11
C ASN A 341 -1.83 1.25 36.72
N VAL A 342 -0.60 0.75 36.70
CA VAL A 342 0.56 1.42 37.31
C VAL A 342 1.50 1.94 36.23
N THR A 343 1.88 3.21 36.35
CA THR A 343 2.92 3.83 35.54
C THR A 343 4.11 4.23 36.40
N THR A 344 5.34 3.95 35.98
CA THR A 344 6.57 4.45 36.64
C THR A 344 7.30 5.47 35.77
N GLU A 345 7.73 6.57 36.38
CA GLU A 345 8.69 7.48 35.75
C GLU A 345 10.07 6.82 35.63
N ALA A 346 10.83 7.18 34.59
CA ALA A 346 12.11 6.59 34.23
C ALA A 346 13.18 6.62 35.35
N SER A 347 13.05 7.50 36.34
CA SER A 347 13.99 7.59 37.47
C SER A 347 13.77 6.52 38.55
N VAL A 348 12.61 5.85 38.54
CA VAL A 348 12.27 4.80 39.51
C VAL A 348 13.29 3.67 39.41
N GLN A 349 13.84 3.26 40.54
CA GLN A 349 14.87 2.23 40.54
C GLN A 349 14.27 0.87 40.17
N ARG A 350 13.18 0.47 40.85
CA ARG A 350 12.35 -0.73 40.61
C ARG A 350 10.95 -0.48 41.16
N LEU A 351 9.93 -1.17 40.65
CA LEU A 351 8.60 -1.10 41.26
C LEU A 351 8.58 -1.87 42.59
N ALA A 352 8.93 -3.16 42.58
CA ALA A 352 8.91 -3.95 43.81
C ALA A 352 10.08 -4.92 43.94
N ARG A 353 10.53 -5.08 45.18
CA ARG A 353 11.48 -6.11 45.57
C ARG A 353 10.78 -7.23 46.33
N ALA A 354 10.07 -8.07 45.60
CA ALA A 354 9.21 -9.13 46.13
C ALA A 354 9.91 -10.52 46.12
N THR A 355 11.17 -10.60 46.54
CA THR A 355 11.93 -11.88 46.55
C THR A 355 11.16 -12.99 47.28
N TYR A 356 11.11 -14.20 46.70
CA TYR A 356 10.32 -15.38 47.14
C TYR A 356 8.80 -15.25 47.04
N ALA A 357 8.27 -14.06 46.75
CA ALA A 357 6.85 -13.78 46.83
C ALA A 357 6.14 -13.98 45.48
N GLN A 358 4.82 -14.11 45.51
CA GLN A 358 4.01 -13.97 44.30
C GLN A 358 3.79 -12.49 43.99
N VAL A 359 3.97 -12.12 42.72
CA VAL A 359 3.57 -10.83 42.14
C VAL A 359 2.50 -11.09 41.10
N THR A 360 1.35 -10.47 41.26
CA THR A 360 0.24 -10.48 40.30
C THR A 360 0.05 -9.07 39.72
N ILE A 361 -0.10 -8.96 38.40
CA ILE A 361 -0.37 -7.69 37.71
C ILE A 361 -1.61 -7.77 36.84
N TYR A 362 -2.31 -6.64 36.63
CA TYR A 362 -3.47 -6.54 35.74
C TYR A 362 -3.61 -5.15 35.09
N GLY A 363 -4.48 -5.05 34.09
CA GLY A 363 -4.77 -3.78 33.41
C GLY A 363 -3.58 -3.22 32.64
N ASN A 364 -3.43 -1.89 32.63
CA ASN A 364 -2.39 -1.19 31.89
C ASN A 364 -1.15 -0.92 32.75
N MET A 365 -0.09 -1.69 32.58
CA MET A 365 1.16 -1.56 33.32
C MET A 365 2.23 -0.93 32.43
N ASP A 366 2.70 0.28 32.77
CA ASP A 366 3.78 0.98 32.04
C ASP A 366 4.98 1.26 32.94
N LEU A 367 5.94 0.33 32.92
CA LEU A 367 7.05 0.27 33.86
C LEU A 367 8.38 0.54 33.16
N ASN A 368 8.78 1.81 33.17
CA ASN A 368 10.11 2.24 32.78
C ASN A 368 10.99 2.47 34.03
N THR A 369 11.88 1.52 34.33
CA THR A 369 12.72 1.59 35.54
C THR A 369 14.21 1.56 35.22
N ARG A 370 15.04 2.09 36.14
CA ARG A 370 16.50 2.10 35.98
C ARG A 370 17.09 0.69 36.05
N ALA A 371 16.53 -0.15 36.90
CA ALA A 371 16.88 -1.56 37.03
C ALA A 371 15.64 -2.43 36.74
N GLU A 372 15.63 -3.69 37.16
CA GLU A 372 14.53 -4.64 36.98
C GLU A 372 13.18 -4.05 37.42
N ASN A 373 12.09 -4.32 36.71
CA ASN A 373 10.76 -3.89 37.19
C ASN A 373 10.44 -4.59 38.53
N PHE A 374 10.81 -5.88 38.64
CA PHE A 374 10.52 -6.71 39.82
C PHE A 374 11.66 -7.65 40.19
N TYR A 375 11.88 -7.80 41.51
CA TYR A 375 12.31 -9.08 42.08
C TYR A 375 11.10 -9.88 42.51
N THR A 376 11.13 -11.20 42.32
CA THR A 376 9.96 -12.05 42.55
C THR A 376 10.30 -13.48 42.99
N GLY A 377 9.27 -14.26 43.32
CA GLY A 377 9.24 -15.72 43.43
C GLY A 377 8.32 -16.39 42.40
N SER A 378 7.18 -15.78 42.09
CA SER A 378 6.33 -16.10 40.94
C SER A 378 5.74 -14.82 40.34
N PHE A 379 5.49 -14.80 39.05
CA PHE A 379 5.00 -13.63 38.34
C PHE A 379 3.80 -14.00 37.49
N ILE A 380 2.65 -13.38 37.75
CA ILE A 380 1.38 -13.72 37.10
C ILE A 380 0.79 -12.44 36.53
N MET A 381 0.51 -12.44 35.24
CA MET A 381 -0.31 -11.42 34.58
C MET A 381 -1.73 -11.99 34.47
N GLU A 382 -2.72 -11.28 35.01
CA GLU A 382 -4.14 -11.63 34.83
C GLU A 382 -4.51 -11.55 33.33
N PRO A 383 -5.56 -12.25 32.85
CA PRO A 383 -6.00 -12.16 31.45
C PRO A 383 -6.27 -10.70 31.01
N GLY A 384 -6.01 -10.41 29.73
CA GLY A 384 -6.19 -9.06 29.16
C GLY A 384 -5.21 -7.99 29.65
N THR A 385 -4.12 -8.38 30.33
CA THR A 385 -3.12 -7.40 30.84
C THR A 385 -2.31 -6.81 29.69
N ASN A 386 -2.14 -5.48 29.68
CA ASN A 386 -1.19 -4.79 28.83
C ASN A 386 0.07 -4.45 29.65
N TYR A 387 1.15 -5.20 29.43
CA TYR A 387 2.40 -5.02 30.15
C TYR A 387 3.48 -4.40 29.28
N LYS A 388 3.97 -3.24 29.71
CA LYS A 388 5.04 -2.48 29.07
C LYS A 388 6.24 -2.38 30.03
N GLY A 389 7.14 -3.36 29.98
CA GLY A 389 8.31 -3.40 30.86
C GLY A 389 9.61 -3.02 30.18
N ASN A 390 10.29 -2.00 30.70
CA ASN A 390 11.59 -1.52 30.20
C ASN A 390 12.61 -1.31 31.33
N VAL A 391 13.86 -1.69 31.08
CA VAL A 391 15.03 -1.32 31.91
C VAL A 391 15.92 -0.34 31.15
N ASN A 392 16.08 0.87 31.70
CA ASN A 392 16.69 2.01 30.99
C ASN A 392 18.13 2.35 31.37
N TYR A 393 18.69 1.75 32.44
CA TYR A 393 20.01 2.15 32.94
C TYR A 393 20.97 0.98 33.16
N TYR A 394 20.59 -0.04 33.93
CA TYR A 394 21.47 -1.17 34.26
C TYR A 394 21.28 -2.37 33.32
N ASP A 395 22.37 -3.10 33.02
CA ASP A 395 22.31 -4.42 32.38
C ASP A 395 21.74 -5.47 33.34
N PHE A 396 20.40 -5.48 33.49
CA PHE A 396 19.64 -6.44 34.29
C PHE A 396 18.34 -6.84 33.60
N SER A 397 17.84 -8.04 33.86
CA SER A 397 16.56 -8.53 33.33
C SER A 397 15.37 -7.62 33.62
N VAL A 398 14.31 -7.67 32.82
CA VAL A 398 13.06 -6.93 33.11
C VAL A 398 12.39 -7.47 34.37
N VAL A 399 12.31 -8.80 34.51
CA VAL A 399 11.79 -9.49 35.69
C VAL A 399 12.80 -10.51 36.19
N TRP A 400 13.23 -10.39 37.45
CA TRP A 400 14.20 -11.29 38.06
C TRP A 400 13.65 -12.07 39.26
N TYR A 401 13.39 -13.35 39.05
CA TYR A 401 13.35 -14.37 40.09
C TYR A 401 14.76 -14.70 40.59
N ASN A 402 15.22 -13.92 41.57
CA ASN A 402 16.62 -13.87 42.02
C ASN A 402 17.04 -14.99 42.98
N LEU A 403 16.11 -15.52 43.78
CA LEU A 403 16.38 -16.61 44.72
C LEU A 403 15.17 -17.53 44.79
N ALA A 404 15.35 -18.84 44.62
CA ALA A 404 14.27 -19.82 44.63
C ALA A 404 13.40 -19.77 45.91
N ALA A 405 12.09 -19.61 45.74
CA ALA A 405 11.08 -19.63 46.79
C ALA A 405 11.03 -20.99 47.49
N ARG A 406 10.79 -20.98 48.79
CA ARG A 406 10.79 -22.17 49.66
C ARG A 406 9.36 -22.70 49.79
N ALA A 407 9.24 -23.94 50.26
CA ALA A 407 7.93 -24.47 50.61
C ALA A 407 7.27 -23.56 51.65
N GLY A 408 6.03 -23.16 51.38
CA GLY A 408 5.30 -22.23 52.22
C GLY A 408 5.67 -20.75 52.04
N ASP A 409 6.42 -20.35 51.02
CA ASP A 409 6.41 -18.96 50.53
C ASP A 409 5.22 -18.76 49.57
N THR A 410 4.82 -17.52 49.32
CA THR A 410 3.70 -17.23 48.39
C THR A 410 4.11 -17.50 46.94
N GLY A 411 5.37 -17.24 46.57
CA GLY A 411 5.91 -17.54 45.24
C GLY A 411 6.35 -18.99 45.03
N GLN A 412 5.88 -19.93 45.86
CA GLN A 412 6.30 -21.33 45.78
C GLN A 412 5.93 -22.03 44.47
N SER A 413 5.01 -21.47 43.67
CA SER A 413 4.65 -22.00 42.33
C SER A 413 5.77 -21.84 41.31
N ARG A 414 6.67 -20.86 41.50
CA ARG A 414 7.82 -20.61 40.62
C ARG A 414 7.44 -20.39 39.16
N GLU A 415 6.24 -19.88 38.92
CA GLU A 415 5.70 -19.66 37.58
C GLU A 415 5.97 -18.25 37.07
N PHE A 416 6.07 -18.13 35.76
CA PHE A 416 5.92 -16.89 35.02
C PHE A 416 4.74 -17.11 34.06
N THR A 417 3.59 -16.50 34.35
CA THR A 417 2.35 -16.76 33.64
C THR A 417 1.85 -15.47 33.00
N VAL A 418 1.73 -15.47 31.69
CA VAL A 418 1.02 -14.43 30.93
C VAL A 418 -0.39 -14.94 30.71
N GLY A 419 -1.39 -14.21 31.24
CA GLY A 419 -2.80 -14.55 31.07
C GLY A 419 -3.24 -14.55 29.60
N ALA A 420 -4.38 -15.18 29.31
CA ALA A 420 -4.97 -15.15 27.97
C ALA A 420 -5.21 -13.70 27.51
N ASP A 421 -5.17 -13.49 26.19
CA ASP A 421 -5.45 -12.20 25.53
C ASP A 421 -4.58 -11.02 26.02
N SER A 422 -3.50 -11.30 26.75
CA SER A 422 -2.60 -10.27 27.27
C SER A 422 -1.64 -9.79 26.20
N LYS A 423 -1.30 -8.50 26.23
CA LYS A 423 -0.30 -7.88 25.36
C LYS A 423 0.93 -7.55 26.19
N VAL A 424 2.04 -8.23 25.93
CA VAL A 424 3.27 -8.11 26.72
C VAL A 424 4.41 -7.65 25.84
N ARG A 425 5.01 -6.52 26.23
CA ARG A 425 6.29 -6.07 25.70
C ARG A 425 7.34 -6.00 26.81
N MET A 426 8.50 -6.58 26.54
CA MET A 426 9.65 -6.52 27.41
C MET A 426 10.87 -6.08 26.62
N SER A 427 11.50 -4.99 27.06
CA SER A 427 12.68 -4.47 26.39
C SER A 427 13.71 -3.86 27.33
N GLN A 428 14.84 -3.49 26.74
CA GLN A 428 15.86 -2.69 27.40
C GLN A 428 16.29 -1.57 26.46
N THR A 429 16.06 -0.34 26.90
CA THR A 429 16.60 0.87 26.27
C THR A 429 18.05 1.14 26.70
N GLN A 430 18.52 0.51 27.78
CA GLN A 430 19.96 0.43 28.02
C GLN A 430 20.61 -0.46 26.96
N THR A 431 21.69 0.02 26.36
CA THR A 431 22.39 -0.72 25.29
C THR A 431 23.81 -1.15 25.69
N SER A 432 24.21 -0.90 26.93
CA SER A 432 25.60 -1.07 27.39
C SER A 432 25.99 -2.53 27.65
N GLY A 433 25.04 -3.39 28.02
CA GLY A 433 25.28 -4.79 28.35
C GLY A 433 24.30 -5.77 27.70
N VAL A 434 24.67 -7.06 27.70
CA VAL A 434 23.98 -8.17 27.03
C VAL A 434 23.84 -9.40 27.94
N SER A 435 24.04 -9.23 29.25
CA SER A 435 24.35 -10.35 30.16
C SER A 435 23.10 -11.13 30.60
N TYR A 436 21.94 -10.47 30.66
CA TYR A 436 20.73 -11.03 31.25
C TYR A 436 19.57 -11.09 30.25
N PRO A 437 18.70 -12.13 30.32
CA PRO A 437 17.48 -12.21 29.51
C PRO A 437 16.37 -11.32 30.07
N ALA A 438 15.26 -11.19 29.35
CA ALA A 438 14.10 -10.43 29.86
C ALA A 438 13.51 -11.05 31.13
N VAL A 439 13.40 -12.38 31.14
CA VAL A 439 12.88 -13.19 32.26
C VAL A 439 14.01 -14.09 32.79
N TYR A 440 14.39 -13.92 34.05
CA TYR A 440 15.52 -14.59 34.71
C TYR A 440 15.11 -14.95 36.15
N GLN A 441 15.53 -15.98 36.89
CA GLN A 441 16.36 -17.14 36.59
C GLN A 441 15.66 -18.46 37.00
N TYR A 442 15.05 -18.49 38.20
CA TYR A 442 14.60 -19.72 38.88
C TYR A 442 13.18 -20.20 38.54
N TYR A 443 12.61 -19.74 37.42
CA TYR A 443 11.27 -20.16 37.00
C TYR A 443 11.27 -21.64 36.59
N GLN A 444 10.26 -22.40 37.03
CA GLN A 444 10.06 -23.79 36.61
C GLN A 444 9.08 -23.92 35.44
N ALA A 445 8.12 -23.00 35.35
CA ALA A 445 7.14 -22.96 34.28
C ALA A 445 6.94 -21.52 33.80
N MET A 446 7.30 -21.24 32.55
CA MET A 446 6.95 -20.03 31.83
C MET A 446 5.81 -20.37 30.87
N THR A 447 4.66 -19.70 30.99
CA THR A 447 3.47 -19.98 30.18
C THR A 447 2.99 -18.70 29.53
N ILE A 448 2.89 -18.72 28.19
CA ILE A 448 2.22 -17.69 27.42
C ILE A 448 0.80 -18.16 27.13
N GLY A 449 -0.18 -17.48 27.71
CA GLY A 449 -1.60 -17.81 27.64
C GLY A 449 -2.17 -17.80 26.23
N GLU A 450 -3.38 -18.33 26.08
CA GLU A 450 -4.06 -18.38 24.78
C GLU A 450 -4.25 -16.98 24.21
N ASN A 451 -4.05 -16.85 22.89
CA ASN A 451 -4.16 -15.57 22.14
C ASN A 451 -3.29 -14.41 22.67
N ALA A 452 -2.42 -14.65 23.65
CA ALA A 452 -1.58 -13.60 24.20
C ALA A 452 -0.43 -13.25 23.24
N VAL A 453 -0.07 -11.97 23.18
CA VAL A 453 1.08 -11.46 22.43
C VAL A 453 2.24 -11.26 23.40
N PHE A 454 3.37 -11.91 23.14
CA PHE A 454 4.57 -11.84 23.97
C PHE A 454 5.79 -11.44 23.13
N ASN A 455 6.10 -10.15 23.18
CA ASN A 455 7.16 -9.52 22.39
C ASN A 455 8.35 -9.16 23.31
N VAL A 456 9.50 -9.75 23.02
CA VAL A 456 10.73 -9.53 23.78
C VAL A 456 11.82 -9.01 22.87
N ALA A 457 12.35 -7.84 23.19
CA ALA A 457 13.43 -7.18 22.47
C ALA A 457 14.59 -6.86 23.41
N MET A 458 15.59 -7.74 23.44
CA MET A 458 16.74 -7.62 24.34
C MET A 458 18.03 -7.35 23.57
N PRO A 459 19.02 -6.62 24.14
CA PRO A 459 20.37 -6.58 23.59
C PRO A 459 21.05 -7.95 23.54
N GLY A 460 20.67 -8.86 24.46
CA GLY A 460 21.25 -10.20 24.64
C GLY A 460 20.27 -11.34 24.37
N ASN A 461 20.23 -12.33 25.28
CA ASN A 461 19.22 -13.39 25.26
C ASN A 461 17.81 -12.78 25.43
N ALA A 462 16.79 -13.33 24.76
CA ALA A 462 15.40 -13.04 25.08
C ALA A 462 14.91 -13.94 26.22
N VAL A 463 15.16 -15.25 26.09
CA VAL A 463 14.76 -16.29 27.06
C VAL A 463 15.96 -17.17 27.40
N ARG A 464 16.11 -17.53 28.69
CA ARG A 464 17.18 -18.42 29.14
C ARG A 464 16.71 -19.37 30.23
N PHE A 465 17.07 -20.65 30.09
CA PHE A 465 16.80 -21.68 31.08
C PHE A 465 18.03 -21.90 31.97
N ASP A 466 17.98 -21.39 33.18
CA ASP A 466 19.10 -21.40 34.12
C ASP A 466 18.85 -22.30 35.35
N ALA A 467 17.66 -22.86 35.50
CA ALA A 467 17.31 -23.83 36.54
C ALA A 467 16.94 -25.19 35.93
N PRO A 468 17.35 -26.34 36.52
CA PRO A 468 16.98 -27.64 35.99
C PRO A 468 15.47 -27.86 36.07
N ASN A 469 14.91 -28.61 35.10
CA ASN A 469 13.47 -28.87 34.99
C ASN A 469 12.63 -27.61 34.70
N SER A 470 13.20 -26.64 33.99
CA SER A 470 12.46 -25.43 33.57
C SER A 470 11.72 -25.67 32.27
N SER A 471 10.56 -25.03 32.11
CA SER A 471 9.76 -25.13 30.90
C SER A 471 9.31 -23.77 30.38
N PHE A 472 9.13 -23.67 29.07
CA PHE A 472 8.44 -22.58 28.39
C PHE A 472 7.34 -23.19 27.51
N THR A 473 6.11 -22.70 27.62
CA THR A 473 4.96 -23.17 26.84
C THR A 473 4.24 -21.99 26.20
N ALA A 474 4.17 -21.97 24.87
CA ALA A 474 3.31 -21.07 24.10
C ALA A 474 2.00 -21.78 23.76
N LYS A 475 0.86 -21.27 24.24
CA LYS A 475 -0.46 -21.88 24.03
C LYS A 475 -1.07 -21.52 22.68
N LYS A 476 -2.18 -22.18 22.33
CA LYS A 476 -2.98 -21.92 21.12
C LYS A 476 -3.22 -20.42 20.90
N GLY A 477 -3.05 -19.96 19.67
CA GLY A 477 -3.28 -18.56 19.28
C GLY A 477 -2.26 -17.55 19.81
N SER A 478 -1.40 -17.93 20.76
CA SER A 478 -0.39 -17.01 21.29
C SER A 478 0.64 -16.65 20.22
N ILE A 479 1.13 -15.41 20.27
CA ILE A 479 2.16 -14.88 19.38
C ILE A 479 3.42 -14.59 20.19
N VAL A 480 4.46 -15.39 19.98
CA VAL A 480 5.74 -15.25 20.70
C VAL A 480 6.81 -14.72 19.76
N ASN A 481 7.26 -13.48 19.98
CA ASN A 481 8.35 -12.84 19.25
C ASN A 481 9.57 -12.66 20.15
N LEU A 482 10.65 -13.39 19.87
CA LEU A 482 11.89 -13.32 20.63
C LEU A 482 13.01 -12.72 19.78
N THR A 483 13.49 -11.54 20.18
CA THR A 483 14.45 -10.76 19.40
C THR A 483 15.70 -10.44 20.19
N SER A 484 16.88 -10.65 19.57
CA SER A 484 18.13 -10.05 20.03
C SER A 484 18.56 -8.90 19.11
N LYS A 485 18.88 -7.75 19.71
CA LYS A 485 19.22 -6.49 19.02
C LYS A 485 20.71 -6.29 18.77
N ARG A 486 21.58 -7.08 19.41
CA ARG A 486 23.04 -7.01 19.20
C ARG A 486 23.58 -8.35 18.79
N ASP A 487 24.82 -8.36 18.33
CA ASP A 487 25.57 -9.60 18.15
C ASP A 487 25.91 -10.16 19.54
N SER A 488 24.95 -10.88 20.11
CA SER A 488 25.04 -11.57 21.37
C SER A 488 25.04 -13.08 21.13
N GLY A 489 25.17 -13.89 22.18
CA GLY A 489 24.93 -15.33 22.06
C GLY A 489 23.51 -15.68 21.60
N ALA A 490 23.11 -16.93 21.78
CA ALA A 490 21.78 -17.42 21.40
C ALA A 490 20.63 -16.51 21.89
N VAL A 491 19.56 -16.37 21.12
CA VAL A 491 18.35 -15.64 21.56
C VAL A 491 17.60 -16.47 22.61
N VAL A 492 17.53 -17.78 22.39
CA VAL A 492 17.02 -18.76 23.36
C VAL A 492 18.16 -19.67 23.80
N SER A 493 18.53 -19.61 25.07
CA SER A 493 19.68 -20.35 25.61
C SER A 493 19.29 -21.33 26.71
N TYR A 494 19.87 -22.51 26.67
CA TYR A 494 19.74 -23.53 27.71
C TYR A 494 21.07 -23.63 28.43
N ASN A 495 21.07 -23.39 29.74
CA ASN A 495 22.27 -23.42 30.58
C ASN A 495 22.28 -24.59 31.57
N THR A 496 21.27 -25.45 31.49
CA THR A 496 20.99 -26.52 32.46
C THR A 496 20.41 -27.77 31.77
N THR A 497 19.89 -28.72 32.54
CA THR A 497 19.38 -30.03 32.09
C THR A 497 17.86 -30.13 32.26
N ASN A 498 17.22 -31.09 31.57
CA ASN A 498 15.79 -31.40 31.67
C ASN A 498 14.88 -30.20 31.37
N SER A 499 15.30 -29.28 30.49
CA SER A 499 14.50 -28.09 30.17
C SER A 499 13.79 -28.23 28.82
N THR A 500 12.60 -27.66 28.71
CA THR A 500 11.75 -27.80 27.52
C THR A 500 11.22 -26.44 27.06
N PHE A 501 11.31 -26.17 25.76
CA PHE A 501 10.55 -25.12 25.10
C PHE A 501 9.52 -25.79 24.19
N LYS A 502 8.24 -25.49 24.41
CA LYS A 502 7.11 -26.10 23.71
C LYS A 502 6.23 -25.02 23.06
N THR A 503 5.87 -25.23 21.80
CA THR A 503 4.71 -24.56 21.19
C THR A 503 3.58 -25.57 21.08
N GLU A 504 2.39 -25.20 21.55
CA GLU A 504 1.17 -25.99 21.43
C GLU A 504 0.50 -25.76 20.06
N PRO A 505 -0.44 -26.65 19.67
CA PRO A 505 -1.16 -26.50 18.41
C PRO A 505 -1.77 -25.11 18.24
N GLY A 506 -1.53 -24.50 17.08
CA GLY A 506 -2.03 -23.17 16.73
C GLY A 506 -1.26 -21.99 17.33
N ALA A 507 -0.13 -22.20 18.02
CA ALA A 507 0.73 -21.10 18.48
C ALA A 507 1.61 -20.55 17.35
N TYR A 508 1.93 -19.25 17.40
CA TYR A 508 2.89 -18.58 16.53
C TYR A 508 4.22 -18.36 17.27
N PHE A 509 5.34 -18.76 16.65
CA PHE A 509 6.65 -18.68 17.30
C PHE A 509 7.75 -18.15 16.38
N TYR A 510 8.30 -16.99 16.72
CA TYR A 510 9.31 -16.31 15.94
C TYR A 510 10.54 -16.00 16.79
N THR A 511 11.71 -16.36 16.29
CA THR A 511 13.00 -16.04 16.91
C THR A 511 13.92 -15.42 15.88
N ILE A 512 14.30 -14.16 16.08
CA ILE A 512 15.11 -13.38 15.15
C ILE A 512 16.29 -12.75 15.88
N GLY A 513 17.46 -12.77 15.27
CA GLY A 513 18.61 -12.07 15.82
C GLY A 513 19.89 -12.38 15.06
N LYS A 514 20.95 -11.69 15.45
CA LYS A 514 22.30 -11.92 14.94
C LYS A 514 23.11 -12.64 16.01
N SER A 515 23.36 -13.93 15.81
CA SER A 515 24.17 -14.73 16.74
C SER A 515 25.26 -15.48 15.99
N ASN A 516 26.52 -15.26 16.37
CA ASN A 516 27.65 -16.05 15.87
C ASN A 516 27.69 -17.50 16.39
N THR A 517 26.69 -17.89 17.19
CA THR A 517 26.38 -19.27 17.61
C THR A 517 24.97 -19.66 17.17
N ALA A 518 24.49 -20.84 17.54
CA ALA A 518 23.10 -21.21 17.30
C ALA A 518 22.12 -20.17 17.85
N LEU A 519 21.06 -19.83 17.10
CA LEU A 519 20.07 -18.85 17.54
C LEU A 519 19.21 -19.40 18.70
N ILE A 520 18.80 -20.66 18.59
CA ILE A 520 18.28 -21.46 19.70
C ILE A 520 19.35 -22.50 20.04
N ASN A 521 19.92 -22.40 21.25
CA ASN A 521 21.04 -23.24 21.66
C ASN A 521 20.65 -24.18 22.80
N ILE A 522 20.35 -25.44 22.45
CA ILE A 522 20.06 -26.53 23.38
C ILE A 522 21.31 -27.36 23.71
N SER A 523 22.51 -26.79 23.59
CA SER A 523 23.77 -27.56 23.68
C SER A 523 24.36 -27.71 25.07
N SER A 524 23.90 -26.95 26.08
CA SER A 524 24.35 -27.13 27.47
C SER A 524 23.47 -28.15 28.18
N GLY A 525 24.04 -29.00 29.04
CA GLY A 525 23.29 -30.00 29.80
C GLY A 525 22.65 -31.10 28.94
N SER A 526 21.95 -32.03 29.59
CA SER A 526 21.30 -33.19 28.97
C SER A 526 19.76 -33.12 29.03
N ASN A 527 19.06 -33.94 28.25
CA ASN A 527 17.59 -34.07 28.24
C ASN A 527 16.85 -32.75 27.98
N ASN A 528 17.43 -31.85 27.19
CA ASN A 528 16.77 -30.62 26.79
C ASN A 528 15.97 -30.81 25.51
N SER A 529 14.80 -30.17 25.42
CA SER A 529 13.97 -30.23 24.21
C SER A 529 13.50 -28.88 23.70
N LEU A 530 13.42 -28.78 22.37
CA LEU A 530 12.65 -27.79 21.63
C LEU A 530 11.57 -28.55 20.84
N ASP A 531 10.32 -28.35 21.21
CA ASP A 531 9.18 -29.10 20.67
C ASP A 531 8.17 -28.14 20.04
N ILE A 532 8.09 -28.16 18.71
CA ILE A 532 7.21 -27.30 17.93
C ILE A 532 6.06 -28.15 17.38
N GLN A 533 4.88 -28.08 18.01
CA GLN A 533 3.77 -29.00 17.75
C GLN A 533 2.62 -28.30 17.03
N GLN A 534 2.33 -28.69 15.78
CA GLN A 534 1.21 -28.14 14.99
C GLN A 534 1.14 -26.61 15.06
N PRO A 535 2.26 -25.88 14.90
CA PRO A 535 2.25 -24.43 15.07
C PRO A 535 1.38 -23.78 13.99
N ALA A 536 0.74 -22.65 14.29
CA ALA A 536 0.09 -21.86 13.25
C ALA A 536 1.15 -21.37 12.24
N GLN A 537 2.27 -20.84 12.74
CA GLN A 537 3.50 -20.57 11.99
C GLN A 537 4.71 -20.54 12.91
N TYR A 538 5.90 -20.72 12.34
CA TYR A 538 7.14 -20.42 13.05
C TYR A 538 8.25 -19.95 12.11
N ASP A 539 9.18 -19.16 12.65
CA ASP A 539 10.40 -18.75 11.93
C ASP A 539 11.58 -18.58 12.89
N ILE A 540 12.62 -19.38 12.71
CA ILE A 540 13.86 -19.31 13.47
C ILE A 540 14.93 -18.81 12.52
N ARG A 541 15.23 -17.50 12.56
CA ARG A 541 16.03 -16.81 11.55
C ARG A 541 17.29 -16.18 12.15
N ASN A 542 18.44 -16.82 11.91
CA ASN A 542 19.72 -16.23 12.31
C ASN A 542 20.27 -15.33 11.20
N LEU A 543 20.50 -14.06 11.51
CA LEU A 543 20.97 -13.05 10.57
C LEU A 543 22.50 -13.02 10.44
N ALA A 544 23.22 -13.68 11.35
CA ALA A 544 24.68 -13.77 11.28
C ALA A 544 25.14 -14.72 10.16
N THR A 545 26.37 -14.53 9.67
CA THR A 545 26.93 -15.28 8.53
C THR A 545 28.09 -16.20 8.93
N SER A 546 28.35 -16.37 10.23
CA SER A 546 29.44 -17.24 10.71
C SER A 546 29.12 -18.73 10.45
N ALA A 547 30.15 -19.57 10.41
CA ALA A 547 29.99 -21.02 10.25
C ALA A 547 29.19 -21.69 11.39
N SER A 548 29.05 -21.02 12.53
CA SER A 548 28.29 -21.48 13.69
C SER A 548 26.93 -20.79 13.85
N SER A 549 26.54 -19.94 12.88
CA SER A 549 25.30 -19.15 12.90
C SER A 549 24.09 -19.94 12.37
N TYR A 550 23.96 -21.22 12.74
CA TYR A 550 22.79 -22.01 12.37
C TYR A 550 21.56 -21.68 13.23
N ALA A 551 20.38 -22.09 12.78
CA ALA A 551 19.12 -21.79 13.46
C ALA A 551 19.02 -22.48 14.84
N VAL A 552 19.33 -23.78 14.89
CA VAL A 552 19.19 -24.61 16.11
C VAL A 552 20.44 -25.44 16.36
N GLY A 553 20.96 -25.35 17.59
CA GLY A 553 22.16 -26.06 18.03
C GLY A 553 21.87 -27.14 19.04
N ILE A 554 22.22 -28.37 18.71
CA ILE A 554 22.01 -29.55 19.55
C ILE A 554 23.37 -30.16 19.87
N ASN A 555 23.58 -30.50 21.14
CA ASN A 555 24.69 -31.31 21.61
C ASN A 555 24.15 -32.34 22.60
N TYR A 556 24.89 -33.42 22.87
CA TYR A 556 24.45 -34.59 23.66
C TYR A 556 23.32 -35.40 23.03
N ALA A 557 23.42 -36.74 23.15
CA ALA A 557 22.48 -37.66 22.52
C ALA A 557 21.03 -37.54 23.06
N THR A 558 20.86 -37.04 24.27
CA THR A 558 19.54 -36.92 24.91
C THR A 558 18.85 -35.57 24.67
N ASN A 559 19.54 -34.60 24.06
CA ASN A 559 18.89 -33.35 23.67
C ASN A 559 18.21 -33.53 22.31
N LYS A 560 17.06 -32.89 22.13
CA LYS A 560 16.17 -33.15 20.99
C LYS A 560 15.51 -31.88 20.49
N MET A 561 15.44 -31.75 19.17
CA MET A 561 14.47 -30.89 18.49
C MET A 561 13.36 -31.77 17.91
N SER A 562 12.11 -31.34 18.02
CA SER A 562 10.99 -31.93 17.31
C SER A 562 10.11 -30.87 16.65
N ILE A 563 9.66 -31.17 15.43
CA ILE A 563 8.65 -30.41 14.69
C ILE A 563 7.61 -31.44 14.23
N THR A 564 6.33 -31.25 14.54
CA THR A 564 5.26 -32.21 14.19
C THR A 564 4.11 -31.54 13.47
N ASP A 565 3.58 -32.23 12.46
CA ASP A 565 2.46 -31.82 11.62
C ASP A 565 2.59 -30.38 11.11
N SER A 566 3.72 -30.11 10.46
CA SER A 566 4.07 -28.76 10.02
C SER A 566 4.79 -28.77 8.68
N ASP A 567 4.66 -27.68 7.95
CA ASP A 567 5.56 -27.29 6.89
C ASP A 567 6.96 -27.04 7.43
N ILE A 568 7.94 -27.33 6.60
CA ILE A 568 9.35 -27.14 6.89
C ILE A 568 10.05 -26.54 5.66
N ASP A 569 10.36 -25.26 5.75
CA ASP A 569 11.19 -24.50 4.83
C ASP A 569 12.58 -24.30 5.42
N LEU A 570 13.62 -24.57 4.63
CA LEU A 570 15.00 -24.59 5.08
C LEU A 570 15.89 -23.72 4.20
N TRP A 571 16.68 -22.85 4.83
CA TRP A 571 17.71 -22.06 4.15
C TRP A 571 19.09 -22.58 4.51
N LYS A 572 19.80 -23.10 3.51
CA LYS A 572 21.16 -23.61 3.69
C LYS A 572 22.10 -22.51 4.17
N MET A 573 23.14 -22.91 4.90
CA MET A 573 24.25 -22.00 5.22
C MET A 573 24.77 -21.31 3.94
N GLY A 574 24.98 -19.99 4.01
CA GLY A 574 25.48 -19.18 2.89
C GLY A 574 24.41 -18.66 1.92
N VAL A 575 23.16 -19.10 2.03
CA VAL A 575 22.02 -18.55 1.25
C VAL A 575 21.43 -17.35 1.98
N ASP A 576 21.03 -16.30 1.25
CA ASP A 576 20.33 -15.16 1.83
C ASP A 576 19.04 -15.61 2.54
N VAL A 577 18.90 -15.24 3.81
CA VAL A 577 17.75 -15.63 4.65
C VAL A 577 16.48 -14.86 4.28
N ALA A 578 16.60 -13.74 3.57
CA ALA A 578 15.46 -13.00 3.03
C ALA A 578 15.01 -13.51 1.64
N GLY A 579 15.86 -14.29 0.97
CA GLY A 579 15.52 -14.93 -0.31
C GLY A 579 14.61 -16.16 -0.15
N PRO A 580 14.26 -16.84 -1.26
CA PRO A 580 13.46 -18.05 -1.24
C PRO A 580 14.13 -19.19 -0.48
N SER A 581 13.33 -20.14 0.04
CA SER A 581 13.85 -21.29 0.77
C SER A 581 14.67 -22.19 -0.15
N SER A 582 15.69 -22.84 0.41
CA SER A 582 16.54 -23.78 -0.34
C SER A 582 15.86 -25.14 -0.54
N LEU A 583 15.03 -25.54 0.42
CA LEU A 583 14.26 -26.78 0.45
C LEU A 583 12.92 -26.49 1.13
N THR A 584 11.84 -27.10 0.63
CA THR A 584 10.49 -26.96 1.17
C THR A 584 9.86 -28.35 1.29
N TYR A 585 9.17 -28.60 2.40
CA TYR A 585 8.42 -29.83 2.64
C TYR A 585 7.07 -29.45 3.24
N ALA A 586 5.99 -29.85 2.58
CA ALA A 586 4.63 -29.53 3.03
C ALA A 586 4.11 -30.61 4.00
N LYS A 587 3.52 -30.19 5.12
CA LYS A 587 2.85 -31.01 6.16
C LYS A 587 3.63 -32.27 6.52
N VAL A 588 4.84 -32.09 7.01
CA VAL A 588 5.67 -33.16 7.55
C VAL A 588 5.07 -33.60 8.88
N GLY A 589 4.57 -34.84 8.96
CA GLY A 589 3.95 -35.38 10.17
C GLY A 589 4.89 -35.39 11.39
N SER A 590 6.18 -35.72 11.20
CA SER A 590 7.20 -35.48 12.23
C SER A 590 8.60 -35.32 11.65
N LEU A 591 9.39 -34.45 12.28
CA LEU A 591 10.84 -34.34 12.15
C LEU A 591 11.44 -34.30 13.57
N THR A 592 12.42 -35.15 13.83
CA THR A 592 13.17 -35.16 15.08
C THR A 592 14.67 -35.22 14.82
N ALA A 593 15.45 -34.46 15.58
CA ALA A 593 16.90 -34.45 15.52
C ALA A 593 17.48 -34.49 16.94
N SER A 594 18.41 -35.41 17.21
CA SER A 594 19.05 -35.59 18.51
C SER A 594 20.54 -35.83 18.37
N GLY A 595 21.33 -35.37 19.34
CA GLY A 595 22.79 -35.50 19.28
C GLY A 595 23.49 -34.38 18.50
N ALA A 596 24.81 -34.31 18.69
CA ALA A 596 25.69 -33.32 18.06
C ALA A 596 25.71 -33.48 16.53
N PRO A 597 25.94 -32.42 15.74
CA PRO A 597 25.81 -32.47 14.28
C PRO A 597 26.52 -33.63 13.57
N ASN A 598 27.75 -33.96 13.98
CA ASN A 598 28.56 -35.03 13.38
C ASN A 598 28.08 -36.45 13.73
N SER A 599 27.22 -36.60 14.74
CA SER A 599 26.62 -37.86 15.18
C SER A 599 25.10 -37.76 15.32
N GLN A 600 24.49 -36.77 14.67
CA GLN A 600 23.09 -36.41 14.87
C GLN A 600 22.20 -37.53 14.31
N VAL A 601 21.32 -38.05 15.14
CA VAL A 601 20.29 -39.03 14.78
C VAL A 601 19.05 -38.26 14.35
N VAL A 602 18.56 -38.54 13.14
CA VAL A 602 17.38 -37.89 12.58
C VAL A 602 16.33 -38.95 12.25
N ALA A 603 15.10 -38.69 12.64
CA ALA A 603 13.93 -39.45 12.20
C ALA A 603 12.88 -38.47 11.68
N SER A 604 12.29 -38.81 10.54
CA SER A 604 11.23 -38.02 9.91
C SER A 604 10.24 -38.93 9.20
N THR A 605 8.99 -38.49 9.07
CA THR A 605 7.99 -39.09 8.17
C THR A 605 8.32 -38.79 6.70
N ASP A 606 9.04 -37.71 6.43
CA ASP A 606 9.58 -37.40 5.09
C ASP A 606 10.94 -38.08 4.88
N ALA A 607 11.07 -38.80 3.75
CA ALA A 607 12.23 -39.63 3.46
C ALA A 607 13.51 -38.82 3.19
N ASP A 608 13.38 -37.65 2.56
CA ASP A 608 14.52 -36.79 2.21
C ASP A 608 15.05 -36.08 3.46
N LEU A 609 14.16 -35.52 4.28
CA LEU A 609 14.53 -34.98 5.59
C LEU A 609 15.21 -36.04 6.46
N LYS A 610 14.68 -37.28 6.51
CA LYS A 610 15.28 -38.39 7.26
C LYS A 610 16.71 -38.70 6.82
N ALA A 611 16.99 -38.62 5.52
CA ALA A 611 18.30 -38.94 4.97
C ALA A 611 19.30 -37.78 5.08
N ASN A 612 18.85 -36.53 4.91
CA ASN A 612 19.72 -35.41 4.59
C ASN A 612 19.69 -34.25 5.60
N PHE A 613 18.71 -34.19 6.51
CA PHE A 613 18.61 -33.09 7.46
C PHE A 613 19.73 -33.15 8.50
N LYS A 614 20.38 -32.00 8.75
CA LYS A 614 21.26 -31.74 9.89
C LYS A 614 21.08 -30.30 10.34
N THR A 615 20.95 -30.06 11.64
CA THR A 615 20.62 -28.70 12.13
C THR A 615 21.70 -27.66 11.82
N ASN A 616 22.98 -28.05 11.77
CA ASN A 616 24.09 -27.15 11.45
C ASN A 616 24.23 -26.78 9.96
N LEU A 617 23.41 -27.36 9.08
CA LEU A 617 23.39 -27.03 7.65
C LEU A 617 22.41 -25.89 7.32
N PHE A 618 21.60 -25.46 8.29
CA PHE A 618 20.52 -24.50 8.04
C PHE A 618 20.61 -23.30 8.96
N ARG A 619 20.56 -22.12 8.36
CA ARG A 619 20.60 -20.82 9.04
C ARG A 619 19.21 -20.30 9.41
N ARG A 620 18.20 -20.72 8.64
CA ARG A 620 16.79 -20.44 8.88
C ARG A 620 15.99 -21.73 8.75
N ILE A 621 15.07 -21.95 9.68
CA ILE A 621 14.07 -23.03 9.66
C ILE A 621 12.73 -22.37 9.93
N ALA A 622 11.77 -22.54 9.03
CA ALA A 622 10.47 -21.92 9.13
C ALA A 622 9.36 -22.90 8.72
N GLY A 623 8.13 -22.63 9.13
CA GLY A 623 6.95 -23.37 8.70
C GLY A 623 5.76 -22.44 8.57
N MET A 624 5.18 -22.40 7.39
CA MET A 624 4.08 -21.51 7.03
C MET A 624 2.78 -22.32 6.96
N ASN A 625 2.22 -22.77 8.08
CA ASN A 625 1.03 -23.64 8.11
C ASN A 625 -0.29 -22.89 7.88
N GLN A 626 -0.29 -21.93 6.96
CA GLN A 626 -1.44 -21.12 6.60
C GLN A 626 -1.93 -21.51 5.20
N LEU A 627 -3.18 -21.15 4.92
CA LEU A 627 -3.75 -21.27 3.59
C LEU A 627 -3.02 -20.31 2.64
N PRO A 628 -2.76 -20.71 1.38
CA PRO A 628 -2.16 -19.83 0.40
C PRO A 628 -3.17 -18.79 -0.08
N GLU A 629 -2.73 -17.55 -0.27
CA GLU A 629 -3.49 -16.44 -0.84
C GLU A 629 -2.89 -16.04 -2.18
N VAL A 630 -3.75 -15.75 -3.17
CA VAL A 630 -3.31 -15.27 -4.49
C VAL A 630 -3.47 -13.75 -4.56
N GLU A 631 -2.41 -13.08 -4.99
CA GLU A 631 -2.36 -11.63 -5.20
C GLU A 631 -2.13 -11.37 -6.69
N PHE A 632 -3.15 -10.86 -7.40
CA PHE A 632 -2.96 -10.42 -8.78
C PHE A 632 -2.03 -9.22 -8.84
N THR A 633 -1.14 -9.18 -9.82
CA THR A 633 -0.63 -7.88 -10.26
C THR A 633 -1.72 -7.18 -11.06
N GLU A 634 -1.65 -5.86 -11.20
CA GLU A 634 -2.54 -5.12 -12.09
C GLU A 634 -2.65 -5.82 -13.46
N VAL A 635 -3.89 -5.96 -13.95
CA VAL A 635 -4.20 -6.56 -15.25
C VAL A 635 -4.95 -5.53 -16.07
N THR A 636 -4.45 -5.23 -17.26
CA THR A 636 -5.04 -4.29 -18.20
C THR A 636 -5.51 -5.01 -19.46
N ASP A 637 -6.36 -4.35 -20.24
CA ASP A 637 -6.79 -4.83 -21.55
C ASP A 637 -5.69 -4.74 -22.63
N ALA A 638 -4.48 -4.32 -22.24
CA ALA A 638 -3.26 -4.33 -23.04
C ALA A 638 -2.26 -5.43 -22.62
N ASP A 639 -2.65 -6.33 -21.69
CA ASP A 639 -1.85 -7.46 -21.25
C ASP A 639 -2.24 -8.77 -21.94
N LEU A 640 -1.28 -9.43 -22.58
CA LEU A 640 -1.40 -10.84 -22.98
C LEU A 640 -0.90 -11.77 -21.90
N THR A 641 0.02 -11.31 -21.03
CA THR A 641 0.55 -12.11 -19.93
C THR A 641 -0.03 -11.66 -18.60
N VAL A 642 -0.94 -12.45 -18.05
CA VAL A 642 -1.47 -12.23 -16.69
C VAL A 642 -0.49 -12.81 -15.68
N LYS A 643 -0.28 -12.06 -14.60
CA LYS A 643 0.66 -12.39 -13.53
C LYS A 643 -0.04 -12.29 -12.18
N ALA A 644 0.22 -13.28 -11.33
CA ALA A 644 -0.23 -13.29 -9.94
C ALA A 644 0.89 -13.83 -9.05
N ARG A 645 0.79 -13.63 -7.73
CA ARG A 645 1.78 -14.05 -6.75
C ARG A 645 1.10 -14.81 -5.61
N VAL A 646 1.74 -15.84 -5.08
CA VAL A 646 1.17 -16.66 -3.99
C VAL A 646 1.83 -16.32 -2.67
N LYS A 647 1.09 -15.65 -1.78
CA LYS A 647 1.46 -15.42 -0.38
C LYS A 647 1.12 -16.67 0.42
N ILE A 648 2.02 -17.11 1.29
CA ILE A 648 1.88 -18.34 2.08
C ILE A 648 1.89 -18.08 3.59
N GLY A 649 2.04 -16.83 4.01
CA GLY A 649 2.09 -16.46 5.40
C GLY A 649 2.69 -15.08 5.66
N MET A 650 2.63 -14.64 6.91
CA MET A 650 3.30 -13.44 7.41
C MET A 650 4.34 -13.82 8.47
N VAL A 651 5.47 -13.12 8.48
CA VAL A 651 6.52 -13.31 9.50
C VAL A 651 7.07 -11.96 9.93
N PRO A 652 7.66 -11.85 11.12
CA PRO A 652 8.39 -10.65 11.46
C PRO A 652 9.50 -10.34 10.44
N ASP A 653 9.74 -9.05 10.21
CA ASP A 653 10.84 -8.58 9.39
C ASP A 653 12.21 -8.90 10.05
N ASN A 654 13.31 -8.50 9.41
CA ASN A 654 14.64 -8.78 9.94
C ASN A 654 14.99 -7.98 11.21
N ASN A 655 14.18 -7.01 11.62
CA ASN A 655 14.39 -6.26 12.85
C ASN A 655 13.78 -6.99 14.06
N GLY A 656 12.81 -7.89 13.84
CA GLY A 656 12.04 -8.51 14.92
C GLY A 656 11.27 -7.45 15.73
N ALA A 657 11.03 -7.73 17.02
CA ALA A 657 10.43 -6.76 17.93
C ALA A 657 11.37 -5.58 18.17
N ASP A 658 10.96 -4.33 17.94
CA ASP A 658 11.73 -3.11 18.19
C ASP A 658 11.90 -2.78 19.69
N GLU A 659 12.54 -1.65 20.00
CA GLU A 659 12.78 -1.22 21.40
C GLU A 659 11.48 -0.95 22.17
N THR A 660 10.39 -0.71 21.46
CA THR A 660 9.03 -0.52 22.00
C THR A 660 8.21 -1.82 21.99
N GLY A 661 8.81 -2.94 21.58
CA GLY A 661 8.17 -4.25 21.47
C GLY A 661 7.20 -4.38 20.29
N HIS A 662 7.15 -3.41 19.37
CA HIS A 662 6.35 -3.51 18.16
C HIS A 662 7.05 -4.39 17.12
N VAL A 663 6.26 -5.10 16.29
CA VAL A 663 6.76 -6.07 15.31
C VAL A 663 6.13 -5.78 13.96
N ASN A 664 6.97 -5.46 12.98
CA ASN A 664 6.56 -5.32 11.59
C ASN A 664 6.50 -6.70 10.92
N TYR A 665 5.32 -7.08 10.43
CA TYR A 665 5.11 -8.36 9.74
C TYR A 665 5.16 -8.16 8.22
N VAL A 666 5.91 -9.03 7.55
CA VAL A 666 6.12 -9.01 6.10
C VAL A 666 5.64 -10.30 5.46
N PRO A 667 5.12 -10.24 4.22
CA PRO A 667 4.64 -11.43 3.52
C PRO A 667 5.77 -12.38 3.15
N VAL A 668 5.51 -13.67 3.32
CA VAL A 668 6.31 -14.77 2.77
C VAL A 668 5.60 -15.28 1.54
N TYR A 669 6.33 -15.34 0.43
CA TYR A 669 5.82 -15.82 -0.84
C TYR A 669 6.32 -17.24 -1.12
N ALA A 670 5.51 -18.01 -1.84
CA ALA A 670 5.86 -19.35 -2.27
C ALA A 670 7.19 -19.37 -3.06
N SER A 671 8.01 -20.39 -2.87
CA SER A 671 9.21 -20.64 -3.68
C SER A 671 8.86 -21.41 -4.96
N ALA A 672 9.87 -21.68 -5.80
CA ALA A 672 9.67 -22.35 -7.09
C ALA A 672 8.99 -23.72 -6.93
N GLY A 673 7.83 -23.90 -7.57
CA GLY A 673 7.03 -25.12 -7.53
C GLY A 673 6.43 -25.46 -6.16
N GLN A 674 6.52 -24.57 -5.17
CA GLN A 674 5.96 -24.81 -3.84
C GLN A 674 4.43 -24.76 -3.86
N ALA A 675 3.83 -23.92 -4.70
CA ALA A 675 2.39 -23.83 -4.90
C ALA A 675 2.04 -23.88 -6.40
N THR A 676 0.79 -24.24 -6.68
CA THR A 676 0.18 -24.16 -8.02
C THR A 676 -1.08 -23.32 -7.96
N VAL A 677 -1.33 -22.52 -8.99
CA VAL A 677 -2.49 -21.63 -9.08
C VAL A 677 -3.42 -22.09 -10.20
N THR A 678 -4.72 -21.95 -9.98
CA THR A 678 -5.75 -22.01 -11.03
C THR A 678 -6.35 -20.63 -11.18
N ILE A 679 -6.30 -20.06 -12.39
CA ILE A 679 -6.91 -18.77 -12.72
C ILE A 679 -8.06 -19.01 -13.69
N THR A 680 -9.21 -18.39 -13.43
CA THR A 680 -10.42 -18.54 -14.27
C THR A 680 -10.99 -17.19 -14.69
N ASP A 681 -11.58 -17.17 -15.88
CA ASP A 681 -12.51 -16.14 -16.35
C ASP A 681 -13.90 -16.78 -16.34
N PRO A 682 -14.70 -16.57 -15.28
CA PRO A 682 -15.98 -17.23 -15.11
C PRO A 682 -17.00 -16.86 -16.19
N ALA A 683 -16.94 -15.63 -16.72
CA ALA A 683 -17.91 -15.14 -17.70
C ALA A 683 -17.74 -15.84 -19.05
N ASN A 684 -16.50 -16.12 -19.44
CA ASN A 684 -16.18 -16.81 -20.70
C ASN A 684 -15.91 -18.30 -20.54
N GLY A 685 -15.93 -18.83 -19.31
CA GLY A 685 -15.71 -20.25 -19.00
C GLY A 685 -14.27 -20.71 -19.26
N LEU A 686 -13.29 -19.80 -19.20
CA LEU A 686 -11.87 -20.13 -19.38
C LEU A 686 -11.22 -20.49 -18.04
N SER A 687 -10.30 -21.46 -18.05
CA SER A 687 -9.59 -21.91 -16.85
C SER A 687 -8.16 -22.33 -17.19
N TYR A 688 -7.20 -21.73 -16.48
CA TYR A 688 -5.78 -21.99 -16.57
C TYR A 688 -5.30 -22.62 -15.26
N ALA A 689 -5.27 -23.95 -15.22
CA ALA A 689 -5.00 -24.71 -14.00
C ALA A 689 -3.53 -25.14 -13.87
N ASN A 690 -3.12 -25.46 -12.63
CA ASN A 690 -1.81 -26.02 -12.28
C ASN A 690 -0.61 -25.14 -12.69
N LEU A 691 -0.76 -23.81 -12.66
CA LEU A 691 0.33 -22.87 -12.94
C LEU A 691 1.34 -22.90 -11.78
N PRO A 692 2.57 -23.41 -11.94
CA PRO A 692 3.52 -23.52 -10.85
C PRO A 692 4.15 -22.16 -10.52
N THR A 693 4.40 -21.90 -9.25
CA THR A 693 5.12 -20.69 -8.81
C THR A 693 6.58 -20.70 -9.27
N ASP A 694 7.11 -19.53 -9.62
CA ASP A 694 8.54 -19.31 -9.82
C ASP A 694 9.29 -19.10 -8.49
N ALA A 695 10.60 -18.86 -8.54
CA ALA A 695 11.44 -18.67 -7.35
C ALA A 695 11.03 -17.48 -6.46
N ASN A 696 10.23 -16.54 -6.97
CA ASN A 696 9.76 -15.37 -6.25
C ASN A 696 8.25 -15.48 -5.91
N GLY A 697 7.63 -16.62 -6.20
CA GLY A 697 6.22 -16.89 -5.92
C GLY A 697 5.26 -16.44 -6.99
N TYR A 698 5.73 -16.02 -8.16
CA TYR A 698 4.85 -15.60 -9.24
C TYR A 698 4.41 -16.76 -10.12
N VAL A 699 3.16 -16.72 -10.53
CA VAL A 699 2.61 -17.49 -11.64
C VAL A 699 2.35 -16.56 -12.82
N ARG A 700 2.47 -17.12 -14.02
CA ARG A 700 2.19 -16.40 -15.27
C ARG A 700 1.50 -17.34 -16.24
N TYR A 701 0.54 -16.81 -16.99
CA TYR A 701 0.01 -17.47 -18.18
C TYR A 701 -0.22 -16.43 -19.27
N THR A 702 -0.19 -16.88 -20.51
CA THR A 702 -0.38 -16.02 -21.67
C THR A 702 -1.68 -16.39 -22.37
N VAL A 703 -2.47 -15.39 -22.72
CA VAL A 703 -3.71 -15.53 -23.49
C VAL A 703 -3.46 -15.29 -24.99
N PRO A 704 -4.27 -15.88 -25.88
CA PRO A 704 -4.12 -15.67 -27.32
C PRO A 704 -4.59 -14.27 -27.78
N ASP A 705 -5.55 -13.69 -27.06
CA ASP A 705 -6.18 -12.41 -27.36
C ASP A 705 -6.32 -11.60 -26.06
N PHE A 706 -6.29 -10.26 -26.17
CA PHE A 706 -6.46 -9.38 -25.02
C PHE A 706 -7.84 -9.57 -24.36
N TYR A 707 -7.86 -9.47 -23.03
CA TYR A 707 -9.12 -9.41 -22.31
C TYR A 707 -9.84 -8.10 -22.60
N GLN A 708 -11.17 -8.13 -22.57
CA GLN A 708 -11.97 -6.90 -22.59
C GLN A 708 -11.87 -6.21 -21.23
N ALA A 709 -11.78 -4.87 -21.24
CA ALA A 709 -11.92 -4.09 -20.01
C ALA A 709 -13.21 -4.45 -19.26
N GLY A 710 -13.13 -4.51 -17.93
CA GLY A 710 -14.22 -4.96 -17.07
C GLY A 710 -14.35 -6.48 -16.90
N THR A 711 -13.55 -7.30 -17.62
CA THR A 711 -13.52 -8.76 -17.40
C THR A 711 -13.06 -9.07 -15.98
N LYS A 712 -13.80 -9.93 -15.27
CA LYS A 712 -13.43 -10.40 -13.93
C LYS A 712 -12.62 -11.69 -14.01
N LEU A 713 -11.46 -11.71 -13.39
CA LEU A 713 -10.63 -12.90 -13.22
C LEU A 713 -10.66 -13.33 -11.76
N THR A 714 -10.69 -14.64 -11.54
CA THR A 714 -10.61 -15.23 -10.19
C THR A 714 -9.47 -16.23 -10.10
N ALA A 715 -8.91 -16.44 -8.91
CA ALA A 715 -7.84 -17.40 -8.70
C ALA A 715 -7.89 -18.12 -7.35
N THR A 716 -7.43 -19.37 -7.36
CA THR A 716 -7.13 -20.18 -6.16
C THR A 716 -5.73 -20.76 -6.24
N ALA A 717 -5.10 -20.98 -5.08
CA ALA A 717 -3.82 -21.66 -4.97
C ALA A 717 -3.93 -22.95 -4.16
N ILE A 718 -3.10 -23.93 -4.53
CA ILE A 718 -2.88 -25.18 -3.79
C ILE A 718 -1.40 -25.26 -3.43
N ARG A 719 -1.11 -25.56 -2.18
CA ARG A 719 0.24 -25.75 -1.64
C ARG A 719 0.25 -26.98 -0.76
N GLY A 720 0.74 -28.10 -1.28
CA GLY A 720 0.66 -29.38 -0.58
C GLY A 720 -0.79 -29.70 -0.19
N PRO A 721 -1.13 -29.83 1.11
CA PRO A 721 -2.50 -30.09 1.58
C PRO A 721 -3.31 -28.82 1.86
N TYR A 722 -2.76 -27.63 1.68
CA TYR A 722 -3.46 -26.36 1.89
C TYR A 722 -4.01 -25.85 0.56
N GLU A 723 -5.27 -25.42 0.58
CA GLU A 723 -5.96 -24.83 -0.56
C GLU A 723 -6.53 -23.49 -0.13
N SER A 724 -6.50 -22.50 -1.03
CA SER A 724 -7.14 -21.20 -0.77
C SER A 724 -8.60 -21.39 -0.41
N GLU A 725 -9.05 -20.75 0.66
CA GLU A 725 -10.47 -20.75 1.05
C GLU A 725 -11.25 -19.70 0.25
N GLU A 726 -10.68 -18.51 0.10
CA GLU A 726 -11.28 -17.41 -0.65
C GLU A 726 -10.75 -17.34 -2.10
N LEU A 727 -11.63 -16.89 -3.00
CA LEU A 727 -11.26 -16.56 -4.37
C LEU A 727 -10.58 -15.19 -4.39
N ALA A 728 -9.33 -15.14 -4.85
CA ALA A 728 -8.75 -13.87 -5.23
C ALA A 728 -9.44 -13.36 -6.48
N GLU A 729 -9.81 -12.08 -6.54
CA GLU A 729 -10.45 -11.46 -7.70
C GLU A 729 -9.64 -10.27 -8.21
N THR A 730 -9.71 -10.04 -9.53
CA THR A 730 -9.27 -8.79 -10.15
C THR A 730 -10.17 -8.46 -11.34
N THR A 731 -10.21 -7.18 -11.71
CA THR A 731 -10.94 -6.71 -12.90
C THR A 731 -9.94 -6.12 -13.89
N VAL A 732 -10.08 -6.49 -15.15
CA VAL A 732 -9.23 -5.97 -16.23
C VAL A 732 -9.49 -4.47 -16.41
N ILE A 733 -8.45 -3.67 -16.28
CA ILE A 733 -8.51 -2.20 -16.35
C ILE A 733 -8.38 -1.76 -17.80
N ASP A 734 -9.21 -0.80 -18.20
CA ASP A 734 -9.10 -0.13 -19.48
C ASP A 734 -7.88 0.81 -19.53
N LYS A 735 -6.93 0.52 -20.41
CA LYS A 735 -5.79 1.38 -20.76
C LYS A 735 -5.65 1.59 -22.26
N THR A 736 -6.51 0.99 -23.08
CA THR A 736 -6.38 1.06 -24.54
C THR A 736 -7.04 2.33 -25.05
N PRO A 737 -6.31 3.26 -25.67
CA PRO A 737 -6.91 4.43 -26.27
C PRO A 737 -7.77 4.07 -27.48
N PRO A 738 -8.68 4.97 -27.91
CA PRO A 738 -9.50 4.78 -29.10
C PRO A 738 -8.68 4.43 -30.35
N THR A 739 -9.30 3.81 -31.34
CA THR A 739 -8.67 3.72 -32.66
C THR A 739 -8.47 5.14 -33.25
N PRO A 740 -7.29 5.50 -33.81
CA PRO A 740 -7.08 6.82 -34.38
C PRO A 740 -8.11 7.19 -35.45
N ALA A 741 -8.69 8.39 -35.32
CA ALA A 741 -9.74 8.87 -36.22
C ALA A 741 -9.22 9.09 -37.65
N GLU A 742 -10.07 8.89 -38.65
CA GLU A 742 -9.72 9.16 -40.06
C GLU A 742 -10.18 10.56 -40.49
N VAL A 743 -9.34 11.28 -41.24
CA VAL A 743 -9.67 12.60 -41.81
C VAL A 743 -10.17 12.41 -43.24
N THR A 744 -11.40 12.84 -43.54
CA THR A 744 -12.05 12.56 -44.83
C THR A 744 -11.74 13.57 -45.92
N SER A 745 -11.47 14.82 -45.54
CA SER A 745 -11.26 15.92 -46.48
C SER A 745 -9.78 16.29 -46.58
N ARG A 746 -9.35 16.64 -47.80
CA ARG A 746 -8.02 17.25 -47.99
C ARG A 746 -7.95 18.56 -47.22
N ILE A 747 -6.86 18.76 -46.48
CA ILE A 747 -6.62 20.00 -45.74
C ILE A 747 -5.77 20.94 -46.59
N SER A 748 -6.31 22.11 -46.90
CA SER A 748 -5.64 23.22 -47.59
C SER A 748 -5.51 24.43 -46.67
N PRO A 749 -4.73 25.45 -47.06
CA PRO A 749 -4.65 26.74 -46.35
C PRO A 749 -5.98 27.49 -46.17
N PHE A 750 -7.05 27.07 -46.86
CA PHE A 750 -8.38 27.66 -46.78
C PHE A 750 -9.40 26.79 -46.04
N THR A 751 -9.00 25.60 -45.58
CA THR A 751 -9.89 24.73 -44.79
C THR A 751 -10.28 25.43 -43.49
N THR A 752 -11.58 25.66 -43.30
CA THR A 752 -12.14 26.30 -42.10
C THR A 752 -12.66 25.32 -41.07
N VAL A 753 -12.89 24.08 -41.47
CA VAL A 753 -13.43 23.00 -40.65
C VAL A 753 -12.76 21.69 -41.07
N PHE A 754 -12.31 20.91 -40.09
CA PHE A 754 -11.83 19.56 -40.30
C PHE A 754 -12.95 18.56 -40.03
N THR A 755 -13.11 17.61 -40.93
CA THR A 755 -14.12 16.55 -40.84
C THR A 755 -13.47 15.18 -40.88
N GLY A 756 -14.06 14.22 -40.17
CA GLY A 756 -13.58 12.85 -40.21
C GLY A 756 -14.61 11.81 -39.78
N ILE A 757 -14.18 10.55 -39.87
CA ILE A 757 -14.96 9.34 -39.63
C ILE A 757 -14.17 8.35 -38.78
N ASN A 758 -14.79 7.23 -38.42
CA ASN A 758 -14.20 6.11 -37.67
C ASN A 758 -13.62 6.53 -36.31
N GLY A 759 -14.12 7.64 -35.72
CA GLY A 759 -13.85 7.93 -34.32
C GLY A 759 -14.70 7.04 -33.43
N GLU A 760 -14.21 6.73 -32.23
CA GLU A 760 -14.99 6.05 -31.21
C GLU A 760 -16.11 6.98 -30.70
N PRO A 761 -17.39 6.55 -30.74
CA PRO A 761 -18.50 7.35 -30.23
C PRO A 761 -18.30 7.82 -28.79
N GLY A 762 -18.56 9.10 -28.53
CA GLY A 762 -18.42 9.69 -27.19
C GLY A 762 -16.99 10.09 -26.81
N ALA A 763 -15.97 9.66 -27.56
CA ALA A 763 -14.59 10.11 -27.35
C ALA A 763 -14.43 11.62 -27.64
N THR A 764 -13.53 12.27 -26.92
CA THR A 764 -13.17 13.68 -27.15
C THR A 764 -12.05 13.75 -28.17
N LEU A 765 -12.22 14.60 -29.20
CA LEU A 765 -11.22 14.88 -30.22
C LEU A 765 -10.65 16.28 -30.07
N TYR A 766 -9.34 16.40 -30.10
CA TYR A 766 -8.61 17.66 -30.26
C TYR A 766 -7.44 17.46 -31.22
N TYR A 767 -6.70 18.52 -31.57
CA TYR A 767 -5.57 18.39 -32.46
C TYR A 767 -4.40 19.30 -32.10
N THR A 768 -3.22 18.94 -32.60
CA THR A 768 -2.03 19.80 -32.57
C THR A 768 -1.73 20.36 -33.95
N LEU A 769 -1.16 21.57 -33.99
CA LEU A 769 -0.58 22.20 -35.17
C LEU A 769 0.94 22.30 -34.97
N ASN A 770 1.71 21.62 -35.82
CA ASN A 770 3.17 21.51 -35.72
C ASN A 770 3.63 21.08 -34.31
N GLY A 771 2.88 20.19 -33.67
CA GLY A 771 3.16 19.68 -32.32
C GLY A 771 2.66 20.55 -31.17
N THR A 772 2.05 21.71 -31.43
CA THR A 772 1.43 22.56 -30.39
C THR A 772 -0.07 22.33 -30.35
N THR A 773 -0.64 22.01 -29.19
CA THR A 773 -2.09 21.84 -29.01
C THR A 773 -2.84 23.11 -29.38
N VAL A 774 -3.89 22.96 -30.20
CA VAL A 774 -4.80 24.05 -30.50
C VAL A 774 -5.94 24.04 -29.47
N PRO A 775 -6.27 25.18 -28.84
CA PRO A 775 -7.40 25.25 -27.91
C PRO A 775 -8.72 24.87 -28.57
N GLY A 776 -9.50 24.04 -27.87
CA GLY A 776 -10.79 23.55 -28.33
C GLY A 776 -10.79 22.03 -28.56
N SER A 777 -11.98 21.45 -28.40
CA SER A 777 -12.23 20.03 -28.65
C SER A 777 -13.65 19.84 -29.18
N THR A 778 -13.92 18.66 -29.70
CA THR A 778 -15.24 18.20 -30.11
C THR A 778 -15.48 16.79 -29.58
N VAL A 779 -16.73 16.34 -29.55
CA VAL A 779 -17.07 14.95 -29.18
C VAL A 779 -17.46 14.19 -30.44
N VAL A 780 -16.93 12.98 -30.60
CA VAL A 780 -17.29 12.10 -31.70
C VAL A 780 -18.75 11.66 -31.55
N LYS A 781 -19.50 11.76 -32.64
CA LYS A 781 -20.94 11.43 -32.66
C LYS A 781 -21.15 9.91 -32.61
N GLU A 782 -22.38 9.49 -32.30
CA GLU A 782 -22.82 8.09 -32.30
C GLU A 782 -22.55 7.34 -33.61
N ASP A 783 -22.53 8.03 -34.74
CA ASP A 783 -22.22 7.43 -36.06
C ASP A 783 -20.72 7.38 -36.37
N GLY A 784 -19.85 7.73 -35.41
CA GLY A 784 -18.39 7.76 -35.55
C GLY A 784 -17.87 8.96 -36.34
N THR A 785 -18.73 9.90 -36.72
CA THR A 785 -18.32 11.13 -37.42
C THR A 785 -17.94 12.23 -36.44
N TRP A 786 -17.04 13.11 -36.87
CA TRP A 786 -16.61 14.26 -36.09
C TRP A 786 -16.31 15.47 -36.98
N GLU A 787 -16.47 16.64 -36.37
CA GLU A 787 -16.21 17.94 -36.99
C GLU A 787 -15.59 18.87 -35.95
N ILE A 788 -14.47 19.50 -36.29
CA ILE A 788 -13.79 20.47 -35.44
C ILE A 788 -13.33 21.67 -36.27
N PRO A 789 -13.52 22.92 -35.80
CA PRO A 789 -13.05 24.10 -36.52
C PRO A 789 -11.54 24.08 -36.73
N ALA A 790 -11.11 24.66 -37.85
CA ALA A 790 -9.70 24.98 -38.09
C ALA A 790 -9.24 26.12 -37.15
N PRO A 791 -7.93 26.29 -36.89
CA PRO A 791 -7.47 27.35 -36.00
C PRO A 791 -7.73 28.73 -36.63
N GLU A 792 -7.86 29.76 -35.79
CA GLU A 792 -7.95 31.15 -36.29
C GLU A 792 -6.68 31.58 -37.04
N THR A 793 -5.53 30.95 -36.74
CA THR A 793 -4.29 31.16 -37.46
C THR A 793 -4.34 30.51 -38.83
N LYS A 794 -3.93 31.27 -39.85
CA LYS A 794 -3.91 30.77 -41.23
C LYS A 794 -2.99 29.57 -41.36
N LEU A 795 -3.53 28.45 -41.83
CA LEU A 795 -2.77 27.24 -42.16
C LEU A 795 -1.79 27.53 -43.31
N VAL A 796 -0.58 27.01 -43.21
CA VAL A 796 0.49 27.15 -44.23
C VAL A 796 0.83 25.78 -44.81
N LEU A 797 1.23 25.76 -46.08
CA LEU A 797 1.72 24.56 -46.74
C LEU A 797 2.84 23.89 -45.91
N GLY A 798 2.72 22.57 -45.73
CA GLY A 798 3.67 21.80 -44.94
C GLY A 798 3.41 21.82 -43.43
N ASN A 799 2.41 22.58 -42.93
CA ASN A 799 1.96 22.42 -41.55
C ASN A 799 1.47 20.99 -41.31
N VAL A 800 1.81 20.43 -40.15
CA VAL A 800 1.42 19.09 -39.74
C VAL A 800 0.34 19.21 -38.67
N LEU A 801 -0.83 18.67 -38.95
CA LEU A 801 -1.92 18.51 -38.01
C LEU A 801 -1.90 17.07 -37.48
N GLN A 802 -2.14 16.90 -36.19
CA GLN A 802 -2.29 15.58 -35.58
C GLN A 802 -3.54 15.55 -34.72
N PHE A 803 -4.49 14.66 -35.03
CA PHE A 803 -5.80 14.55 -34.39
C PHE A 803 -5.80 13.45 -33.34
N ILE A 804 -5.98 13.83 -32.08
CA ILE A 804 -5.93 12.97 -30.90
C ILE A 804 -7.35 12.71 -30.41
N LEU A 805 -7.71 11.43 -30.28
CA LEU A 805 -8.90 11.00 -29.55
C LEU A 805 -8.53 10.62 -28.12
N THR A 806 -9.44 10.90 -27.20
CA THR A 806 -9.43 10.46 -25.81
C THR A 806 -10.76 9.80 -25.49
N ASP A 807 -10.74 8.54 -25.05
CA ASP A 807 -11.97 7.83 -24.64
C ASP A 807 -12.58 8.44 -23.36
N THR A 808 -13.68 7.84 -22.89
CA THR A 808 -14.33 8.22 -21.63
C THR A 808 -13.55 7.82 -20.38
N GLY A 809 -12.60 6.88 -20.49
CA GLY A 809 -11.69 6.48 -19.42
C GLY A 809 -10.46 7.40 -19.28
N GLY A 810 -10.28 8.34 -20.20
CA GLY A 810 -9.16 9.28 -20.25
C GLY A 810 -7.94 8.77 -21.02
N ASN A 811 -8.01 7.62 -21.70
CA ASN A 811 -6.89 7.12 -22.50
C ASN A 811 -6.86 7.82 -23.85
N ALA A 812 -5.73 8.46 -24.18
CA ALA A 812 -5.57 9.25 -25.39
C ALA A 812 -4.64 8.58 -26.41
N ASN A 813 -4.89 8.79 -27.70
CA ASN A 813 -3.96 8.37 -28.74
C ASN A 813 -2.57 8.97 -28.50
N PRO A 814 -1.49 8.18 -28.58
CA PRO A 814 -0.14 8.71 -28.44
C PRO A 814 0.26 9.55 -29.67
N LEU A 815 1.25 10.42 -29.51
CA LEU A 815 1.76 11.25 -30.62
C LEU A 815 2.61 10.46 -31.63
N VAL A 816 3.10 9.30 -31.22
CA VAL A 816 3.86 8.32 -31.99
C VAL A 816 3.42 6.92 -31.58
N ASP A 817 3.60 5.92 -32.44
CA ASP A 817 3.28 4.54 -32.10
C ASP A 817 3.99 4.16 -30.79
N THR A 818 3.22 3.74 -29.80
CA THR A 818 3.70 3.48 -28.45
C THR A 818 3.34 2.05 -28.08
N VAL A 819 4.32 1.29 -27.64
CA VAL A 819 4.08 -0.03 -27.06
C VAL A 819 3.77 0.18 -25.59
N PHE A 820 2.59 -0.25 -25.16
CA PHE A 820 2.18 -0.29 -23.78
C PHE A 820 1.89 -1.75 -23.43
N HIS A 821 2.69 -2.30 -22.51
CA HIS A 821 2.69 -3.73 -22.19
C HIS A 821 2.84 -4.60 -23.45
N ASP A 822 1.85 -5.42 -23.79
CA ASP A 822 1.87 -6.30 -24.96
C ASP A 822 1.14 -5.68 -26.18
N ALA A 823 0.45 -4.55 -26.01
CA ALA A 823 -0.29 -3.85 -27.07
C ALA A 823 0.55 -2.75 -27.74
N THR A 824 0.27 -2.49 -29.03
CA THR A 824 0.82 -1.33 -29.75
C THR A 824 -0.29 -0.32 -29.99
N PHE A 825 -0.26 0.79 -29.26
CA PHE A 825 -1.16 1.91 -29.44
C PHE A 825 -0.69 2.75 -30.63
N LYS A 826 -1.57 2.88 -31.62
CA LYS A 826 -1.27 3.60 -32.86
C LYS A 826 -1.24 5.10 -32.62
N ALA A 827 -0.31 5.78 -33.27
CA ALA A 827 -0.24 7.22 -33.22
C ALA A 827 -1.54 7.86 -33.71
N ALA A 828 -1.93 8.96 -33.07
CA ALA A 828 -2.95 9.86 -33.56
C ALA A 828 -2.70 10.24 -35.04
N THR A 829 -3.77 10.33 -35.82
CA THR A 829 -3.71 10.53 -37.27
C THR A 829 -3.03 11.85 -37.62
N LYS A 830 -1.98 11.77 -38.46
CA LYS A 830 -1.22 12.92 -38.95
C LYS A 830 -1.62 13.27 -40.37
N VAL A 831 -1.95 14.54 -40.60
CA VAL A 831 -2.25 15.08 -41.93
C VAL A 831 -1.38 16.31 -42.17
N THR A 832 -0.77 16.40 -43.34
CA THR A 832 -0.02 17.60 -43.74
C THR A 832 -0.91 18.48 -44.61
N VAL A 833 -0.90 19.79 -44.32
CA VAL A 833 -1.56 20.79 -45.16
C VAL A 833 -0.89 20.79 -46.54
N ALA A 834 -1.66 20.39 -47.54
CA ALA A 834 -1.20 20.27 -48.92
C ALA A 834 -1.76 21.41 -49.77
N ASP A 835 -1.10 21.69 -50.91
CA ASP A 835 -1.60 22.65 -51.89
C ASP A 835 -2.94 22.17 -52.49
N GLY A 836 -3.63 22.96 -53.30
CA GLY A 836 -4.78 22.49 -54.09
C GLY A 836 -4.36 21.92 -55.45
N GLU A 837 -5.27 21.91 -56.43
CA GLU A 837 -5.01 21.45 -57.79
C GLU A 837 -5.59 22.40 -58.86
N LEU A 838 -5.04 22.33 -60.07
CA LEU A 838 -5.52 23.05 -61.25
C LEU A 838 -6.10 22.02 -62.23
N ALA A 839 -7.40 22.09 -62.47
CA ALA A 839 -8.11 21.12 -63.30
C ALA A 839 -9.20 21.76 -64.15
N PHE A 840 -9.64 21.06 -65.20
CA PHE A 840 -10.90 21.38 -65.86
C PHE A 840 -12.06 20.96 -64.96
N LEU A 841 -12.97 21.88 -64.66
CA LEU A 841 -14.27 21.51 -64.09
C LEU A 841 -15.19 20.94 -65.19
N SER A 842 -15.09 21.49 -66.40
CA SER A 842 -15.79 20.97 -67.58
C SER A 842 -15.11 21.42 -68.87
N ALA A 843 -15.32 20.67 -69.95
CA ALA A 843 -14.92 21.05 -71.31
C ALA A 843 -16.08 20.83 -72.29
N PRO A 844 -16.16 21.59 -73.40
CA PRO A 844 -17.22 21.42 -74.39
C PRO A 844 -17.17 20.05 -75.06
N THR A 845 -18.33 19.42 -75.17
CA THR A 845 -18.49 18.11 -75.83
C THR A 845 -18.93 18.26 -77.29
N LYS A 846 -19.56 19.38 -77.66
CA LYS A 846 -19.94 19.70 -79.04
C LYS A 846 -19.86 21.20 -79.32
N LEU A 847 -19.32 21.53 -80.49
CA LEU A 847 -19.19 22.87 -81.03
C LEU A 847 -19.85 22.90 -82.40
N SER A 848 -20.75 23.86 -82.66
CA SER A 848 -21.35 24.06 -83.97
C SER A 848 -21.23 25.51 -84.41
N PHE A 849 -20.82 25.72 -85.67
CA PHE A 849 -20.81 27.02 -86.33
C PHE A 849 -22.06 27.27 -87.17
N GLY A 850 -23.03 26.35 -87.07
CA GLY A 850 -24.35 26.45 -87.67
C GLY A 850 -24.69 25.39 -88.70
N GLU A 851 -25.98 25.33 -89.03
CA GLU A 851 -26.54 24.42 -90.02
C GLU A 851 -26.84 25.18 -91.33
N GLU A 852 -26.80 24.46 -92.47
CA GLU A 852 -27.12 25.04 -93.79
C GLU A 852 -26.30 26.29 -94.18
N LEU A 853 -25.03 26.35 -93.75
CA LEU A 853 -24.13 27.45 -94.08
C LEU A 853 -23.98 27.63 -95.60
N LYS A 854 -24.20 28.85 -96.11
CA LYS A 854 -24.17 29.12 -97.56
C LYS A 854 -22.75 29.04 -98.10
N VAL A 855 -22.49 28.10 -99.02
CA VAL A 855 -21.20 28.03 -99.74
C VAL A 855 -21.00 29.33 -100.53
N SER A 856 -20.02 30.13 -100.12
CA SER A 856 -19.75 31.46 -100.68
C SER A 856 -18.65 31.41 -101.73
N ALA A 857 -18.79 32.25 -102.77
CA ALA A 857 -17.72 32.52 -103.75
C ALA A 857 -16.66 33.50 -103.21
N LYS A 858 -16.82 33.96 -101.97
CA LYS A 858 -15.87 34.81 -101.23
C LYS A 858 -15.53 34.13 -99.90
N GLU A 859 -14.40 34.51 -99.31
CA GLU A 859 -14.11 34.10 -97.94
C GLU A 859 -15.24 34.55 -97.01
N GLN A 860 -15.73 33.63 -96.18
CA GLN A 860 -16.83 33.87 -95.26
C GLN A 860 -16.46 33.35 -93.88
N THR A 861 -16.69 34.17 -92.85
CA THR A 861 -16.54 33.79 -91.45
C THR A 861 -17.90 33.55 -90.83
N TYR A 862 -18.02 32.48 -90.06
CA TYR A 862 -19.19 32.07 -89.30
C TYR A 862 -18.85 32.07 -87.82
N PRO A 863 -19.66 32.72 -86.97
CA PRO A 863 -19.47 32.68 -85.52
C PRO A 863 -19.80 31.29 -84.98
N LEU A 864 -19.31 30.98 -83.78
CA LEU A 864 -19.80 29.81 -83.03
C LEU A 864 -21.28 30.02 -82.70
N GLU A 865 -22.16 29.13 -83.16
CA GLU A 865 -23.61 29.22 -82.96
C GLU A 865 -24.07 28.44 -81.74
N ASN A 866 -23.52 27.23 -81.53
CA ASN A 866 -23.90 26.38 -80.40
C ASN A 866 -22.67 25.79 -79.70
N LEU A 867 -22.74 25.77 -78.38
CA LEU A 867 -21.74 25.25 -77.46
C LEU A 867 -22.43 24.34 -76.44
N GLU A 868 -22.26 23.03 -76.57
CA GLU A 868 -22.75 22.06 -75.58
C GLU A 868 -21.63 21.78 -74.57
N GLY A 869 -21.84 22.22 -73.32
CA GLY A 869 -20.85 22.16 -72.24
C GLY A 869 -19.94 23.39 -72.20
N GLN A 870 -19.80 24.02 -71.04
CA GLN A 870 -18.91 25.17 -70.84
C GLN A 870 -17.45 24.72 -70.67
N LEU A 871 -16.51 25.58 -71.06
CA LEU A 871 -15.09 25.37 -70.83
C LEU A 871 -14.69 26.04 -69.51
N LYS A 872 -14.72 25.29 -68.41
CA LYS A 872 -14.48 25.79 -67.05
C LYS A 872 -13.20 25.23 -66.45
N VAL A 873 -12.42 26.12 -65.85
CA VAL A 873 -11.20 25.79 -65.10
C VAL A 873 -11.46 26.04 -63.62
N GLN A 874 -11.08 25.07 -62.80
CA GLN A 874 -11.10 25.14 -61.34
C GLN A 874 -9.65 25.17 -60.86
N ASP A 875 -9.32 26.21 -60.09
CA ASP A 875 -8.01 26.35 -59.46
C ASP A 875 -8.19 26.38 -57.94
N THR A 876 -7.96 25.26 -57.27
CA THR A 876 -8.01 25.16 -55.81
C THR A 876 -6.65 25.38 -55.14
N ARG A 877 -5.59 25.69 -55.91
CA ARG A 877 -4.25 25.91 -55.35
C ARG A 877 -4.25 27.03 -54.31
N ALA A 878 -3.49 26.85 -53.25
CA ALA A 878 -3.27 27.79 -52.16
C ALA A 878 -2.59 29.08 -52.64
N VAL A 879 -1.61 28.94 -53.53
CA VAL A 879 -0.96 30.05 -54.22
C VAL A 879 -1.48 30.09 -55.64
N LYS A 880 -2.27 31.13 -55.96
CA LYS A 880 -2.84 31.32 -57.28
C LYS A 880 -1.74 31.77 -58.25
N GLY A 881 -1.20 30.83 -59.01
CA GLY A 881 -0.29 31.10 -60.13
C GLY A 881 -1.06 31.18 -61.45
N SER A 882 -0.47 31.84 -62.44
CA SER A 882 -1.12 31.91 -63.76
C SER A 882 -1.29 30.53 -64.41
N TRP A 883 -2.41 30.32 -65.08
CA TRP A 883 -2.63 29.13 -65.91
C TRP A 883 -2.90 29.52 -67.34
N THR A 884 -2.44 28.66 -68.25
CA THR A 884 -2.60 28.85 -69.69
C THR A 884 -3.45 27.74 -70.26
N LEU A 885 -4.46 28.11 -71.04
CA LEU A 885 -5.28 27.20 -71.81
C LEU A 885 -4.83 27.25 -73.27
N THR A 886 -4.56 26.09 -73.85
CA THR A 886 -4.22 25.94 -75.26
C THR A 886 -5.23 25.06 -75.98
N ALA A 887 -5.35 25.26 -77.29
CA ALA A 887 -6.16 24.44 -78.18
C ALA A 887 -5.39 24.07 -79.44
N LYS A 888 -5.66 22.88 -79.97
CA LYS A 888 -5.27 22.49 -81.33
C LYS A 888 -6.39 21.71 -82.00
N VAL A 889 -6.44 21.75 -83.33
CA VAL A 889 -7.29 20.90 -84.15
C VAL A 889 -6.65 19.52 -84.21
N ASP A 890 -7.23 18.56 -83.48
CA ASP A 890 -6.74 17.18 -83.40
C ASP A 890 -7.22 16.35 -84.61
N LYS A 891 -8.46 16.59 -85.05
CA LYS A 891 -9.00 16.12 -86.34
C LYS A 891 -9.50 17.30 -87.13
N VAL A 892 -8.92 17.52 -88.30
CA VAL A 892 -9.36 18.55 -89.25
C VAL A 892 -10.81 18.34 -89.62
N LEU A 893 -11.58 19.43 -89.78
CA LEU A 893 -12.94 19.40 -90.29
C LEU A 893 -13.00 18.61 -91.60
N THR A 894 -13.62 17.44 -91.57
CA THR A 894 -13.67 16.48 -92.67
C THR A 894 -15.10 16.07 -92.92
N SER A 895 -15.49 16.05 -94.18
CA SER A 895 -16.81 15.60 -94.61
C SER A 895 -16.93 14.09 -94.73
N GLY A 896 -18.16 13.58 -94.79
CA GLY A 896 -18.42 12.14 -94.97
C GLY A 896 -17.83 11.55 -96.26
N THR A 897 -17.51 12.38 -97.26
CA THR A 897 -16.87 11.95 -98.52
C THR A 897 -15.35 12.22 -98.58
N GLY A 898 -14.76 12.74 -97.49
CA GLY A 898 -13.31 12.91 -97.34
C GLY A 898 -12.75 14.28 -97.74
N HIS A 899 -13.59 15.25 -98.12
CA HIS A 899 -13.14 16.63 -98.31
C HIS A 899 -12.83 17.28 -96.96
N THR A 900 -11.72 18.01 -96.88
CA THR A 900 -11.25 18.63 -95.64
C THR A 900 -11.27 20.16 -95.73
N LEU A 901 -11.44 20.80 -94.58
CA LEU A 901 -11.30 22.24 -94.37
C LEU A 901 -10.13 22.49 -93.42
N PRO A 902 -8.88 22.33 -93.90
CA PRO A 902 -7.70 22.61 -93.07
C PRO A 902 -7.65 24.10 -92.74
N ASN A 903 -7.15 24.42 -91.55
CA ASN A 903 -6.97 25.80 -91.11
C ASN A 903 -8.27 26.63 -91.23
N ALA A 904 -9.45 26.04 -91.02
CA ALA A 904 -10.72 26.76 -91.10
C ALA A 904 -11.17 27.31 -89.74
N ILE A 905 -10.74 26.71 -88.63
CA ILE A 905 -11.06 27.20 -87.29
C ILE A 905 -10.12 28.36 -86.92
N ARG A 906 -10.70 29.44 -86.42
CA ARG A 906 -10.00 30.63 -85.94
C ARG A 906 -10.32 30.83 -84.47
N HIS A 907 -9.35 31.32 -83.72
CA HIS A 907 -9.54 31.79 -82.35
C HIS A 907 -9.23 33.28 -82.29
N SER A 908 -10.14 34.06 -81.71
CA SER A 908 -9.99 35.50 -81.53
C SER A 908 -9.88 35.81 -80.04
N LEU A 909 -8.91 36.65 -79.67
CA LEU A 909 -8.76 37.17 -78.30
C LEU A 909 -8.19 38.58 -78.34
N GLY A 910 -8.90 39.54 -77.73
CA GLY A 910 -8.46 40.94 -77.63
C GLY A 910 -8.19 41.59 -78.99
N GLY A 911 -8.98 41.23 -80.01
CA GLY A 911 -8.83 41.73 -81.39
C GLY A 911 -7.76 41.05 -82.24
N ASN A 912 -7.00 40.07 -81.70
CA ASN A 912 -6.07 39.26 -82.46
C ASN A 912 -6.70 37.91 -82.85
N THR A 913 -6.73 37.62 -84.15
CA THR A 913 -7.29 36.37 -84.69
C THR A 913 -6.17 35.45 -85.16
N THR A 914 -6.12 34.23 -84.63
CA THR A 914 -5.14 33.20 -84.98
C THR A 914 -5.82 31.99 -85.60
N VAL A 915 -5.11 31.28 -86.48
CA VAL A 915 -5.53 29.99 -87.02
C VAL A 915 -5.30 28.92 -85.97
N LEU A 916 -6.31 28.09 -85.69
CA LEU A 916 -6.10 26.85 -84.96
C LEU A 916 -5.75 25.74 -85.97
N SER A 917 -4.54 25.21 -85.88
CA SER A 917 -4.05 24.06 -86.65
C SER A 917 -3.79 22.87 -85.71
N ASP A 918 -3.07 21.86 -86.20
CA ASP A 918 -2.50 20.77 -85.41
C ASP A 918 -1.44 21.20 -84.37
N VAL A 919 -1.06 22.48 -84.36
CA VAL A 919 -0.12 23.07 -83.39
C VAL A 919 -0.90 23.64 -82.20
N SER A 920 -0.47 23.26 -80.98
CA SER A 920 -1.03 23.79 -79.73
C SER A 920 -0.86 25.31 -79.67
N THR A 921 -1.99 26.02 -79.65
CA THR A 921 -2.05 27.48 -79.67
C THR A 921 -2.67 27.96 -78.36
N LYS A 922 -2.04 28.95 -77.73
CA LYS A 922 -2.61 29.61 -76.55
C LYS A 922 -3.90 30.33 -76.91
N ILE A 923 -4.96 30.01 -76.18
CA ILE A 923 -6.29 30.60 -76.38
C ILE A 923 -6.76 31.42 -75.18
N TYR A 924 -6.25 31.15 -73.98
CA TYR A 924 -6.59 31.96 -72.81
C TYR A 924 -5.49 31.88 -71.75
N GLN A 925 -5.38 32.92 -70.93
CA GLN A 925 -4.56 32.91 -69.72
C GLN A 925 -5.27 33.67 -68.63
N HIS A 926 -5.24 33.13 -67.42
CA HIS A 926 -5.89 33.75 -66.27
C HIS A 926 -5.18 33.34 -64.98
N THR A 927 -5.44 34.10 -63.92
CA THR A 927 -5.04 33.77 -62.56
C THR A 927 -6.28 33.97 -61.70
N ASN A 928 -6.78 32.90 -61.09
CA ASN A 928 -7.95 32.99 -60.21
C ASN A 928 -7.61 33.83 -58.97
N THR A 929 -8.59 34.54 -58.42
CA THR A 929 -8.43 35.29 -57.16
C THR A 929 -8.94 34.51 -55.94
N ASP A 930 -9.75 33.48 -56.18
CA ASP A 930 -10.38 32.61 -55.19
C ASP A 930 -10.48 31.17 -55.72
N GLU A 931 -11.26 30.33 -55.06
CA GLU A 931 -11.58 28.97 -55.51
C GLU A 931 -12.88 28.93 -56.33
N ALA A 932 -13.40 30.05 -56.83
CA ALA A 932 -14.55 30.01 -57.72
C ALA A 932 -14.11 29.50 -59.11
N PRO A 933 -14.86 28.59 -59.75
CA PRO A 933 -14.54 28.14 -61.10
C PRO A 933 -14.64 29.28 -62.11
N PHE A 934 -13.66 29.38 -63.00
CA PHE A 934 -13.63 30.38 -64.08
C PHE A 934 -14.09 29.76 -65.40
N SER A 935 -15.10 30.35 -66.03
CA SER A 935 -15.63 29.91 -67.32
C SER A 935 -14.98 30.69 -68.47
N VAL A 936 -14.09 30.05 -69.22
CA VAL A 936 -13.41 30.67 -70.37
C VAL A 936 -14.41 30.94 -71.49
N SER A 937 -15.34 30.02 -71.72
CA SER A 937 -16.36 30.17 -72.76
C SER A 937 -17.34 31.32 -72.54
N ASP A 938 -17.48 31.81 -71.30
CA ASP A 938 -18.35 32.97 -71.01
C ASP A 938 -17.76 34.28 -71.54
N THR A 939 -16.46 34.28 -71.88
CA THR A 939 -15.79 35.41 -72.53
C THR A 939 -15.99 35.41 -74.05
N TRP A 940 -16.58 34.35 -74.61
CA TRP A 940 -16.77 34.25 -76.06
C TRP A 940 -18.00 35.02 -76.53
N THR A 941 -17.89 35.74 -77.64
CA THR A 941 -18.96 36.54 -78.24
C THR A 941 -19.04 36.28 -79.75
N PRO A 942 -20.22 36.36 -80.38
CA PRO A 942 -20.37 36.02 -81.80
C PRO A 942 -19.43 36.79 -82.74
N GLU A 943 -19.14 38.05 -82.47
CA GLU A 943 -18.34 38.92 -83.35
C GLU A 943 -17.01 39.37 -82.72
N GLY A 944 -16.63 38.77 -81.58
CA GLY A 944 -15.45 39.17 -80.80
C GLY A 944 -14.60 37.96 -80.41
N ASP A 945 -14.32 37.83 -79.12
CA ASP A 945 -13.44 36.77 -78.62
C ASP A 945 -14.10 35.38 -78.72
N GLY A 946 -13.30 34.33 -78.88
CA GLY A 946 -13.78 32.94 -78.99
C GLY A 946 -13.49 32.30 -80.35
N LEU A 947 -14.26 31.25 -80.67
CA LEU A 947 -14.06 30.46 -81.89
C LEU A 947 -14.93 30.97 -83.05
N SER A 948 -14.35 30.96 -84.25
CA SER A 948 -15.10 31.15 -85.49
C SER A 948 -14.61 30.20 -86.59
N LEU A 949 -15.46 29.94 -87.57
CA LEU A 949 -15.16 29.15 -88.76
C LEU A 949 -14.98 30.08 -89.95
N THR A 950 -13.78 30.17 -90.50
CA THR A 950 -13.50 30.94 -91.73
C THR A 950 -13.25 29.99 -92.89
N VAL A 951 -14.11 30.08 -93.90
CA VAL A 951 -14.09 29.23 -95.09
C VAL A 951 -13.60 30.06 -96.29
N PRO A 952 -12.45 29.72 -96.89
CA PRO A 952 -11.97 30.40 -98.10
C PRO A 952 -12.91 30.21 -99.29
N ALA A 953 -12.87 31.16 -100.24
CA ALA A 953 -13.66 31.11 -101.47
C ALA A 953 -13.46 29.77 -102.21
N GLY A 954 -14.55 29.02 -102.41
CA GLY A 954 -14.54 27.74 -103.13
C GLY A 954 -13.93 26.53 -102.39
N ALA A 955 -13.57 26.67 -101.11
CA ALA A 955 -12.96 25.57 -100.34
C ALA A 955 -13.96 24.55 -99.78
N ALA A 956 -15.17 24.98 -99.40
CA ALA A 956 -16.22 24.10 -98.88
C ALA A 956 -17.13 23.54 -99.98
N ARG A 957 -17.58 22.30 -99.79
CA ARG A 957 -18.66 21.66 -100.55
C ARG A 957 -19.94 21.68 -99.72
N SER A 958 -21.08 21.46 -100.37
CA SER A 958 -22.39 21.34 -99.72
C SER A 958 -22.50 20.00 -98.98
N GLU A 959 -21.72 19.83 -97.92
CA GLU A 959 -21.59 18.61 -97.12
C GLU A 959 -21.48 18.97 -95.62
N SER A 960 -21.73 18.02 -94.74
CA SER A 960 -21.50 18.17 -93.30
C SER A 960 -20.03 17.89 -92.98
N TYR A 961 -19.40 18.76 -92.19
CA TYR A 961 -18.00 18.64 -91.79
C TYR A 961 -17.89 18.43 -90.28
N GLU A 962 -17.08 17.46 -89.87
CA GLU A 962 -16.80 17.18 -88.46
C GLU A 962 -15.30 17.14 -88.18
N GLY A 963 -14.91 17.63 -87.01
CA GLY A 963 -13.53 17.68 -86.55
C GLY A 963 -13.49 17.68 -85.02
N THR A 964 -12.29 17.58 -84.46
CA THR A 964 -12.09 17.58 -83.00
C THR A 964 -11.06 18.64 -82.62
N ILE A 965 -11.35 19.36 -81.53
CA ILE A 965 -10.40 20.26 -80.89
C ILE A 965 -9.94 19.60 -79.60
N LEU A 966 -8.62 19.54 -79.39
CA LEU A 966 -8.03 19.14 -78.12
C LEU A 966 -7.69 20.39 -77.30
N TRP A 967 -8.21 20.45 -76.08
CA TRP A 967 -7.88 21.47 -75.09
C TRP A 967 -6.78 20.95 -74.17
N THR A 968 -5.84 21.81 -73.77
CA THR A 968 -4.80 21.46 -72.79
C THR A 968 -4.66 22.60 -71.79
N LEU A 969 -4.89 22.29 -70.52
CA LEU A 969 -4.68 23.20 -69.40
C LEU A 969 -3.25 23.01 -68.88
N GLN A 970 -2.53 24.11 -68.75
CA GLN A 970 -1.14 24.12 -68.32
C GLN A 970 -0.98 25.03 -67.11
N ASN A 971 -0.35 24.49 -66.06
CA ASN A 971 0.18 25.32 -64.98
C ASN A 971 1.39 26.10 -65.52
N THR A 972 1.31 27.43 -65.54
CA THR A 972 2.38 28.28 -66.05
C THR A 972 3.04 28.94 -64.84
N PRO A 973 4.29 28.60 -64.47
CA PRO A 973 4.98 29.32 -63.41
C PRO A 973 5.02 30.81 -63.75
N ASP A 974 4.80 31.68 -62.77
CA ASP A 974 5.03 33.11 -62.94
C ASP A 974 6.48 33.29 -63.41
N GLY A 975 6.67 33.92 -64.57
CA GLY A 975 8.00 34.10 -65.16
C GLY A 975 8.92 34.92 -64.25
N GLU A 976 10.18 34.51 -64.16
CA GLU A 976 11.29 35.43 -63.85
C GLU A 976 11.35 36.58 -64.87
#